data_AF-A0A8J3FPE4-F1
#
_entry.id   AF-A0A8J3FPE4-F1
#
_cell.length_a   1.000
_cell.length_b   1.000
_cell.length_c   1.000
_cell.angle_alpha   90.00
_cell.angle_beta   90.00
_cell.angle_gamma   90.00
#
_symmetry.space_group_name_H-M   'P 1'
#
loop_
_entity.id
_entity.type
_entity.pdbx_description
1 polymer ?
#
loop_
_entity_poly.entity_id
_entity_poly.type
_entity_poly.pdbx_seq_one_letter_code
_entity_poly.pdbx_strand_id
1 'polypeptide(L)'
;MTDTPEPPGDATEENPVGGAVTDRIEPVGLEVEMQRSYLDYAMSVIVGRALPDVRDGLKPVHRKILYAMYDSGFRPDRGYVKCARVVGEVMGNYHPHGDSSIYDALVRMAQPWSLRYPLIDGNGNFGSPGNDPPAAMRYCVAGDTLVRMADGDEVRIDTLVPDAAPSSETSIDIKVAGLTGEPVRANAFFHSGTHPTVRILTTDGDELVGTRNHPVLCAVPGAAGAPVLRWLLLSELAPGDLVARPGDSWSLPAPLRSPDIADIDHPSRILPGSAAPTAFSYAMVTGVADAGPRAVYSIRVDTEDHAFVTNGFVSHNTESKLAPLAMEMLRDIDEDTVDMQDNYDGRAKEPSILPARFPNLLVNGSEGIAVGMATKIPPHNLREIAAAVQWCLDNPEVDEATTLEALIEIVKGPDFPTRGLIVGQSAIQEAYRTGRGSIRMRAVVEVEEDPRGRPCLVVTELPYQVNPDNLAERIAELVKEGKLTGIADIRDESSGRTGMRLILVLKRDAVAKVVLNNLYKHTQLQDTFGANMLALVDGVPRTLNLAQFIRFYVEHQIEVIRRRTAYRLRKAEERAHILRGLVKALDMLDEVIALIRRSPTVEDARQGLIQLLDIDEVQSQAILDMQLRRLAALERQKIIDELAKIEIEIADLRDILAKPQRQRTIVSEELAEITAKYGDDRLTQIIPFDGEVSMEDLIAREDVVVTITRTGYAKRTKADLYRSQKRGGKGVSGASLRQDDIVSHFFVISTHSWMLFFTNKGRVYRAKAYELPEANRVAKGQHVANLLAFQPDEHIAQVIQIPNYEVAPYLVLATKNGLVKKTRLAEFDSNRSGGIIAINLREDDELVGAALAAPEDDLLLVSKKAQAIRFNATDEALRPMGRATSGVIGMRFGEADELLAMELVQDGMDVLVATNGGYAKRTPIEEYPVQGRGGKGVLTAKITERRGGLVGALVISPEDELFAITSNGGVIRTPVKPVRRTRDRNTMGVKLMDLPEGVTIVALARNADEPDEQD
;
A
#
# COMPACT_ATOMS: atom_id res chain seq x y z
N MET A 1 7.81 31.99 32.02
CA MET A 1 9.03 32.50 32.68
C MET A 1 9.95 32.95 31.58
N THR A 2 10.14 34.26 31.53
CA THR A 2 10.97 35.00 30.56
C THR A 2 12.43 34.89 30.96
N ASP A 3 13.29 34.45 30.05
CA ASP A 3 14.70 34.87 30.03
C ASP A 3 15.20 34.81 28.59
N THR A 4 15.49 35.99 28.05
CA THR A 4 16.11 36.22 26.74
C THR A 4 17.59 36.50 27.01
N PRO A 5 18.56 35.84 26.36
CA PRO A 5 19.97 36.19 26.56
C PRO A 5 20.32 37.45 25.76
N GLU A 6 20.99 38.41 26.42
CA GLU A 6 21.57 39.61 25.80
C GLU A 6 22.79 39.27 24.91
N PRO A 7 23.11 40.11 23.90
CA PRO A 7 24.28 39.92 23.04
C PRO A 7 25.58 40.35 23.76
N PRO A 8 26.74 39.72 23.47
CA PRO A 8 28.01 40.09 24.10
C PRO A 8 28.48 41.46 23.59
N GLY A 9 28.82 42.33 24.55
CA GLY A 9 29.31 43.69 24.30
C GLY A 9 30.76 43.72 23.79
N ASP A 10 31.02 44.74 22.95
CA ASP A 10 32.33 45.16 22.48
C ASP A 10 33.30 45.38 23.64
N ALA A 11 34.34 44.55 23.72
CA ALA A 11 35.49 44.75 24.59
C ALA A 11 36.64 45.34 23.77
N THR A 12 36.95 46.59 24.07
CA THR A 12 38.07 47.40 23.58
C THR A 12 39.40 46.66 23.57
N GLU A 13 40.11 46.72 22.44
CA GLU A 13 41.50 46.29 22.29
C GLU A 13 42.46 47.22 23.06
N GLU A 14 43.08 46.70 24.13
CA GLU A 14 44.40 47.16 24.58
C GLU A 14 45.42 46.05 24.27
N ASN A 15 46.38 46.35 23.40
CA ASN A 15 47.55 45.51 23.14
C ASN A 15 48.59 45.69 24.25
N PRO A 16 49.16 44.59 24.78
CA PRO A 16 50.56 44.60 25.17
C PRO A 16 51.38 43.61 24.35
N VAL A 17 52.50 44.13 23.86
CA VAL A 17 53.56 43.45 23.13
C VAL A 17 54.30 42.47 24.04
N GLY A 18 54.53 41.24 23.53
CA GLY A 18 55.65 40.37 23.95
C GLY A 18 55.27 39.13 24.76
N GLY A 19 55.18 37.98 24.10
CA GLY A 19 55.10 36.66 24.72
C GLY A 19 55.08 35.55 23.68
N ALA A 20 55.83 34.48 23.91
CA ALA A 20 56.08 33.37 22.98
C ALA A 20 54.79 32.77 22.36
N VAL A 21 54.89 32.30 21.11
CA VAL A 21 53.87 31.47 20.46
C VAL A 21 53.81 30.14 21.19
N THR A 22 53.04 30.08 22.27
CA THR A 22 52.50 28.84 22.83
C THR A 22 51.27 28.46 22.02
N ASP A 23 51.15 27.19 21.61
CA ASP A 23 49.92 26.65 21.02
C ASP A 23 48.72 27.13 21.83
N ARG A 24 47.80 27.83 21.17
CA ARG A 24 46.60 28.41 21.80
C ARG A 24 45.63 27.27 22.07
N ILE A 25 45.79 26.60 23.20
CA ILE A 25 44.91 25.52 23.65
C ILE A 25 43.68 26.15 24.30
N GLU A 26 42.53 26.05 23.65
CA GLU A 26 41.24 26.45 24.20
C GLU A 26 40.51 25.21 24.76
N PRO A 27 40.38 25.07 26.10
CA PRO A 27 39.64 23.96 26.68
C PRO A 27 38.14 24.13 26.44
N VAL A 28 37.55 23.22 25.66
CA VAL A 28 36.09 23.18 25.41
C VAL A 28 35.45 22.11 26.29
N GLY A 29 34.39 22.47 27.00
CA GLY A 29 33.61 21.51 27.80
C GLY A 29 32.91 20.50 26.89
N LEU A 30 33.00 19.20 27.23
CA LEU A 30 32.43 18.12 26.42
C LEU A 30 30.93 18.30 26.16
N GLU A 31 30.17 18.71 27.16
CA GLU A 31 28.71 18.92 27.04
C GLU A 31 28.38 20.02 26.03
N VAL A 32 29.13 21.12 26.05
CA VAL A 32 28.97 22.25 25.12
C VAL A 32 29.33 21.82 23.71
N GLU A 33 30.46 21.12 23.54
CA GLU A 33 30.90 20.64 22.23
C GLU A 33 29.92 19.61 21.65
N MET A 34 29.46 18.65 22.45
CA MET A 34 28.47 17.66 22.03
C MET A 34 27.16 18.33 21.62
N GLN A 35 26.65 19.29 22.39
CA GLN A 35 25.42 20.00 22.06
C GLN A 35 25.57 20.80 20.77
N ARG A 36 26.67 21.55 20.62
CA ARG A 36 26.95 22.35 19.43
C ARG A 36 27.08 21.48 18.18
N SER A 37 27.98 20.50 18.21
CA SER A 37 28.22 19.58 17.09
C SER A 37 26.95 18.80 16.70
N TYR A 38 26.14 18.36 17.68
CA TYR A 38 24.87 17.69 17.41
C TYR A 38 23.85 18.62 16.76
N LEU A 39 23.69 19.86 17.25
CA LEU A 39 22.76 20.84 16.68
C LEU A 39 23.15 21.24 15.25
N ASP A 40 24.44 21.50 15.01
CA ASP A 40 24.96 21.86 13.68
C ASP A 40 24.70 20.73 12.68
N TYR A 41 24.97 19.48 13.07
CA TYR A 41 24.67 18.31 12.25
C TYR A 41 23.16 18.14 12.02
N ALA A 42 22.34 18.23 13.08
CA ALA A 42 20.90 18.07 12.98
C ALA A 42 20.27 19.09 12.04
N MET A 43 20.63 20.37 12.19
CA MET A 43 20.13 21.45 11.33
C MET A 43 20.56 21.26 9.87
N SER A 44 21.82 20.89 9.64
CA SER A 44 22.34 20.58 8.29
C SER A 44 21.56 19.43 7.63
N VAL A 45 21.24 18.37 8.37
CA VAL A 45 20.46 17.24 7.84
C VAL A 45 19.01 17.62 7.56
N ILE A 46 18.36 18.38 8.46
CA ILE A 46 16.96 18.80 8.33
C ILE A 46 16.78 19.72 7.12
N VAL A 47 17.58 20.78 7.02
CA VAL A 47 17.41 21.83 6.00
C VAL A 47 18.14 21.51 4.70
N GLY A 48 19.34 20.94 4.79
CA GLY A 48 20.27 20.77 3.67
C GLY A 48 20.27 19.39 3.02
N ARG A 49 19.46 18.42 3.50
CA ARG A 49 19.52 17.04 2.98
C ARG A 49 18.18 16.31 2.91
N ALA A 50 17.48 16.16 4.03
CA ALA A 50 16.46 15.12 4.17
C ALA A 50 15.05 15.54 3.72
N LEU A 51 14.70 16.82 3.87
CA LEU A 51 13.35 17.33 3.61
C LEU A 51 13.27 18.12 2.30
N PRO A 52 12.14 18.03 1.57
CA PRO A 52 11.89 18.85 0.39
C PRO A 52 11.44 20.26 0.79
N ASP A 53 11.68 21.24 -0.10
CA ASP A 53 11.05 22.57 -0.01
C ASP A 53 9.61 22.51 -0.53
N VAL A 54 8.68 23.22 0.13
CA VAL A 54 7.26 23.21 -0.23
C VAL A 54 6.99 23.73 -1.65
N ARG A 55 7.86 24.62 -2.17
CA ARG A 55 7.64 25.36 -3.41
C ARG A 55 7.93 24.54 -4.67
N ASP A 56 9.04 23.80 -4.69
CA ASP A 56 9.45 22.96 -5.83
C ASP A 56 9.36 21.45 -5.55
N GLY A 57 9.21 21.06 -4.28
CA GLY A 57 9.13 19.67 -3.87
C GLY A 57 10.44 18.89 -3.99
N LEU A 58 11.59 19.56 -4.10
CA LEU A 58 12.87 18.92 -4.30
C LEU A 58 13.74 19.00 -3.05
N LYS A 59 14.47 17.91 -2.82
CA LYS A 59 15.64 17.91 -1.91
C LYS A 59 16.83 18.55 -2.63
N PRO A 60 17.84 19.04 -1.90
CA PRO A 60 19.00 19.68 -2.51
C PRO A 60 19.72 18.83 -3.56
N VAL A 61 19.85 17.51 -3.35
CA VAL A 61 20.48 16.62 -4.35
C VAL A 61 19.68 16.55 -5.65
N HIS A 62 18.34 16.47 -5.59
CA HIS A 62 17.49 16.43 -6.79
C HIS A 62 17.57 17.75 -7.56
N ARG A 63 17.49 18.88 -6.84
CA ARG A 63 17.60 20.23 -7.43
C ARG A 63 18.93 20.41 -8.17
N LYS A 64 20.03 19.99 -7.54
CA LYS A 64 21.39 20.06 -8.11
C LYS A 64 21.55 19.17 -9.33
N ILE A 65 20.97 17.96 -9.33
CA ILE A 65 20.97 17.10 -10.51
C ILE A 65 20.25 17.78 -11.69
N LEU A 66 19.00 18.23 -11.49
CA LEU A 66 18.23 18.85 -12.57
C LEU A 66 18.91 20.13 -13.09
N TYR A 67 19.41 20.98 -12.19
CA TYR A 67 20.11 22.19 -12.57
C TYR A 67 21.43 21.92 -13.28
N ALA A 68 22.26 20.98 -12.80
CA ALA A 68 23.51 20.64 -13.49
C ALA A 68 23.25 20.07 -14.89
N MET A 69 22.24 19.20 -15.04
CA MET A 69 21.86 18.69 -16.36
C MET A 69 21.33 19.81 -17.27
N TYR A 70 20.64 20.80 -16.70
CA TYR A 70 20.27 22.00 -17.42
C TYR A 70 21.51 22.81 -17.83
N ASP A 71 22.35 23.22 -16.90
CA ASP A 71 23.52 24.04 -17.19
C ASP A 71 24.48 23.38 -18.20
N SER A 72 24.68 22.06 -18.10
CA SER A 72 25.54 21.28 -19.02
C SER A 72 24.89 20.90 -20.37
N GLY A 73 23.63 21.30 -20.63
CA GLY A 73 22.99 21.08 -21.94
C GLY A 73 22.38 19.69 -22.18
N PHE A 74 22.17 18.87 -21.14
CA PHE A 74 21.62 17.50 -21.25
C PHE A 74 20.09 17.50 -21.41
N ARG A 75 19.62 18.17 -22.46
CA ARG A 75 18.21 18.43 -22.77
C ARG A 75 17.51 17.21 -23.41
N PRO A 76 16.16 17.15 -23.37
CA PRO A 76 15.39 16.07 -23.99
C PRO A 76 15.58 15.94 -25.52
N ASP A 77 15.85 17.05 -26.22
CA ASP A 77 16.09 17.13 -27.67
C ASP A 77 17.51 16.71 -28.09
N ARG A 78 18.38 16.43 -27.12
CA ARG A 78 19.75 15.98 -27.34
C ARG A 78 19.87 14.46 -27.18
N GLY A 79 21.00 13.92 -27.62
CA GLY A 79 21.37 12.53 -27.37
C GLY A 79 21.52 12.26 -25.87
N TYR A 80 21.41 10.99 -25.49
CA TYR A 80 21.68 10.57 -24.12
C TYR A 80 23.15 10.80 -23.76
N VAL A 81 23.44 11.04 -22.48
CA VAL A 81 24.80 11.15 -21.96
C VAL A 81 25.04 10.10 -20.89
N LYS A 82 26.28 9.64 -20.73
CA LYS A 82 26.61 8.67 -19.67
C LYS A 82 26.25 9.23 -18.29
N CYS A 83 25.62 8.41 -17.44
CA CYS A 83 25.23 8.84 -16.09
C CYS A 83 26.42 9.36 -15.27
N ALA A 84 27.62 8.81 -15.44
CA ALA A 84 28.80 9.31 -14.74
C ALA A 84 29.22 10.72 -15.15
N ARG A 85 28.91 11.15 -16.39
CA ARG A 85 29.13 12.54 -16.79
C ARG A 85 28.22 13.45 -15.98
N VAL A 86 26.94 13.11 -15.88
CA VAL A 86 25.97 13.85 -15.05
C VAL A 86 26.42 13.88 -13.59
N VAL A 87 26.76 12.72 -13.02
CA VAL A 87 27.24 12.63 -11.63
C VAL A 87 28.53 13.44 -11.43
N GLY A 88 29.45 13.42 -12.39
CA GLY A 88 30.68 14.21 -12.36
C GLY A 88 30.44 15.71 -12.36
N GLU A 89 29.53 16.22 -13.21
CA GLU A 89 29.15 17.63 -13.24
C GLU A 89 28.47 18.07 -11.94
N VAL A 90 27.55 17.24 -11.42
CA VAL A 90 26.87 17.53 -10.15
C VAL A 90 27.85 17.55 -8.99
N MET A 91 28.72 16.53 -8.90
CA MET A 91 29.69 16.40 -7.82
C MET A 91 30.74 17.51 -7.86
N GLY A 92 31.27 17.80 -9.05
CA GLY A 92 32.36 18.76 -9.24
C GLY A 92 31.95 20.21 -9.05
N ASN A 93 30.70 20.58 -9.39
CA ASN A 93 30.26 21.97 -9.37
C ASN A 93 29.28 22.29 -8.22
N TYR A 94 28.48 21.32 -7.75
CA TYR A 94 27.31 21.62 -6.92
C TYR A 94 27.20 20.79 -5.63
N HIS A 95 27.59 19.52 -5.63
CA HIS A 95 27.29 18.57 -4.56
C HIS A 95 28.54 17.81 -4.09
N PRO A 96 29.29 18.30 -3.09
CA PRO A 96 30.57 17.72 -2.64
C PRO A 96 30.36 16.48 -1.74
N HIS A 97 29.58 15.52 -2.22
CA HIS A 97 29.28 14.25 -1.56
C HIS A 97 29.55 13.09 -2.51
N GLY A 98 29.57 11.87 -1.95
CA GLY A 98 29.90 10.66 -2.71
C GLY A 98 29.03 10.47 -3.95
N ASP A 99 29.67 10.02 -5.04
CA ASP A 99 29.06 9.76 -6.33
C ASP A 99 27.87 8.79 -6.27
N SER A 100 27.92 7.79 -5.39
CA SER A 100 26.83 6.84 -5.16
C SER A 100 25.52 7.52 -4.78
N SER A 101 25.54 8.49 -3.87
CA SER A 101 24.33 9.18 -3.41
C SER A 101 23.66 10.01 -4.51
N ILE A 102 24.46 10.59 -5.41
CA ILE A 102 23.98 11.34 -6.57
C ILE A 102 23.42 10.37 -7.61
N TYR A 103 24.12 9.27 -7.85
CA TYR A 103 23.70 8.26 -8.82
C TYR A 103 22.40 7.57 -8.41
N ASP A 104 22.24 7.16 -7.15
CA ASP A 104 21.01 6.56 -6.64
C ASP A 104 19.82 7.51 -6.76
N ALA A 105 20.04 8.79 -6.49
CA ALA A 105 19.02 9.83 -6.66
C ALA A 105 18.64 10.00 -8.15
N LEU A 106 19.63 10.02 -9.05
CA LEU A 106 19.41 10.08 -10.49
C LEU A 106 18.62 8.88 -11.00
N VAL A 107 19.00 7.66 -10.57
CA VAL A 107 18.32 6.42 -10.96
C VAL A 107 16.86 6.43 -10.50
N ARG A 108 16.60 6.77 -9.23
CA ARG A 108 15.21 6.85 -8.71
C ARG A 108 14.36 7.86 -9.47
N MET A 109 14.95 8.98 -9.92
CA MET A 109 14.23 9.96 -10.73
C MET A 109 13.92 9.48 -12.16
N ALA A 110 14.54 8.40 -12.61
CA ALA A 110 14.28 7.76 -13.90
C ALA A 110 13.33 6.54 -13.81
N GLN A 111 13.18 5.94 -12.63
CA GLN A 111 12.38 4.72 -12.44
C GLN A 111 10.87 5.01 -12.46
N PRO A 112 10.10 4.43 -13.41
CA PRO A 112 8.67 4.72 -13.58
C PRO A 112 7.79 4.13 -12.46
N TRP A 113 8.28 3.19 -11.65
CA TRP A 113 7.60 2.70 -10.45
C TRP A 113 7.97 3.48 -9.19
N SER A 114 9.03 4.31 -9.22
CA SER A 114 9.47 5.11 -8.07
C SER A 114 8.91 6.54 -8.10
N LEU A 115 8.76 7.15 -9.28
CA LEU A 115 8.13 8.45 -9.44
C LEU A 115 6.87 8.33 -10.29
N ARG A 116 5.83 9.08 -9.92
CA ARG A 116 4.57 9.13 -10.68
C ARG A 116 4.76 9.78 -12.04
N TYR A 117 5.66 10.76 -12.12
CA TYR A 117 6.12 11.42 -13.34
C TYR A 117 7.66 11.55 -13.29
N PRO A 118 8.41 10.66 -13.96
CA PRO A 118 9.88 10.71 -13.99
C PRO A 118 10.42 12.05 -14.48
N LEU A 119 11.50 12.51 -13.84
CA LEU A 119 12.19 13.76 -14.19
C LEU A 119 13.48 13.50 -14.98
N ILE A 120 13.95 12.26 -14.97
CA ILE A 120 15.08 11.79 -15.77
C ILE A 120 14.57 10.78 -16.78
N ASP A 121 15.03 10.90 -18.02
CA ASP A 121 14.86 9.90 -19.06
C ASP A 121 16.13 9.05 -19.08
N GLY A 122 16.00 7.80 -18.62
CA GLY A 122 17.09 6.84 -18.51
C GLY A 122 17.10 5.86 -19.69
N ASN A 123 18.30 5.53 -20.18
CA ASN A 123 18.53 4.52 -21.19
C ASN A 123 19.56 3.50 -20.67
N GLY A 124 19.19 2.22 -20.67
CA GLY A 124 19.96 1.13 -20.04
C GLY A 124 19.22 0.47 -18.89
N ASN A 125 19.90 -0.43 -18.16
CA ASN A 125 19.34 -1.04 -16.96
C ASN A 125 19.36 -0.07 -15.75
N PHE A 126 18.18 0.48 -15.44
CA PHE A 126 17.91 1.34 -14.26
C PHE A 126 17.30 0.56 -13.08
N GLY A 127 17.43 -0.77 -13.07
CA GLY A 127 16.88 -1.68 -12.07
C GLY A 127 15.50 -2.20 -12.44
N SER A 128 14.92 -3.01 -11.56
CA SER A 128 13.54 -3.49 -11.66
C SER A 128 12.74 -3.11 -10.39
N PRO A 129 11.40 -3.26 -10.40
CA PRO A 129 10.61 -3.17 -9.17
C PRO A 129 10.98 -4.23 -8.12
N GLY A 130 11.60 -5.34 -8.56
CA GLY A 130 12.09 -6.43 -7.72
C GLY A 130 13.47 -6.16 -7.15
N ASN A 131 14.26 -7.22 -7.04
CA ASN A 131 15.60 -7.19 -6.46
C ASN A 131 16.69 -6.81 -7.48
N ASP A 132 16.35 -6.55 -8.74
CA ASP A 132 17.37 -6.17 -9.74
C ASP A 132 17.80 -4.71 -9.54
N PRO A 133 19.10 -4.46 -9.33
CA PRO A 133 19.64 -3.13 -9.18
C PRO A 133 19.79 -2.38 -10.52
N PRO A 134 19.97 -1.05 -10.49
CA PRO A 134 20.56 -0.35 -11.63
C PRO A 134 22.00 -0.82 -11.85
N ALA A 135 22.43 -0.79 -13.10
CA ALA A 135 23.84 -0.97 -13.39
C ALA A 135 24.68 0.26 -13.04
N ALA A 136 26.02 0.20 -13.14
CA ALA A 136 26.84 1.34 -12.80
C ALA A 136 26.85 2.46 -13.88
N MET A 137 27.27 3.65 -13.43
CA MET A 137 27.18 4.91 -14.17
C MET A 137 28.26 5.16 -15.24
N ARG A 138 29.41 4.46 -15.22
CA ARG A 138 30.46 4.50 -16.27
C ARG A 138 31.19 3.18 -16.37
N TYR A 139 31.45 2.72 -17.59
CA TYR A 139 32.44 1.70 -17.89
C TYR A 139 33.29 2.11 -19.08
N CYS A 140 34.60 2.03 -18.92
CA CYS A 140 35.56 2.57 -19.86
C CYS A 140 36.82 1.69 -19.84
N VAL A 141 37.06 0.98 -20.95
CA VAL A 141 38.24 0.13 -21.14
C VAL A 141 39.27 0.87 -21.98
N ALA A 142 40.56 0.57 -21.82
CA ALA A 142 41.62 1.19 -22.61
C ALA A 142 41.54 0.79 -24.09
N GLY A 143 42.09 1.61 -24.99
CA GLY A 143 41.96 1.43 -26.44
C GLY A 143 42.51 0.11 -26.99
N ASP A 144 43.50 -0.47 -26.32
CA ASP A 144 44.08 -1.77 -26.64
C ASP A 144 43.18 -2.97 -26.27
N THR A 145 42.04 -2.72 -25.63
CA THR A 145 41.08 -3.77 -25.26
C THR A 145 40.41 -4.37 -26.50
N LEU A 146 40.45 -5.68 -26.63
CA LEU A 146 39.84 -6.45 -27.71
C LEU A 146 38.36 -6.71 -27.41
N VAL A 147 37.48 -6.25 -28.28
CA VAL A 147 36.05 -6.59 -28.31
C VAL A 147 35.88 -7.87 -29.12
N ARG A 148 35.20 -8.86 -28.55
CA ARG A 148 34.88 -10.10 -29.27
C ARG A 148 33.66 -9.88 -30.17
N MET A 149 33.85 -10.11 -31.46
CA MET A 149 32.82 -10.04 -32.49
C MET A 149 31.94 -11.30 -32.49
N ALA A 150 30.75 -11.21 -33.07
CA ALA A 150 29.81 -12.32 -33.14
C ALA A 150 30.30 -13.52 -33.98
N ASP A 151 31.23 -13.31 -34.89
CA ASP A 151 31.89 -14.35 -35.69
C ASP A 151 33.10 -15.00 -34.98
N GLY A 152 33.45 -14.50 -33.79
CA GLY A 152 34.57 -14.98 -32.98
C GLY A 152 35.86 -14.19 -33.16
N ASP A 153 35.91 -13.21 -34.08
CA ASP A 153 37.07 -12.33 -34.25
C ASP A 153 37.24 -11.39 -33.04
N GLU A 154 38.48 -11.00 -32.74
CA GLU A 154 38.78 -10.09 -31.64
C GLU A 154 39.41 -8.80 -32.19
N VAL A 155 38.75 -7.67 -31.98
CA VAL A 155 39.10 -6.38 -32.58
C VAL A 155 39.34 -5.34 -31.50
N ARG A 156 40.43 -4.58 -31.59
CA ARG A 156 40.69 -3.49 -30.64
C ARG A 156 39.57 -2.45 -30.66
N ILE A 157 39.11 -2.07 -29.48
CA ILE A 157 38.00 -1.15 -29.31
C ILE A 157 38.30 0.21 -29.97
N ASP A 158 39.53 0.71 -29.86
CA ASP A 158 39.92 1.98 -30.49
C ASP A 158 39.95 1.95 -32.03
N THR A 159 39.96 0.77 -32.63
CA THR A 159 39.92 0.60 -34.09
C THR A 159 38.52 0.41 -34.65
N LEU A 160 37.49 0.24 -33.81
CA LEU A 160 36.10 0.08 -34.26
C LEU A 160 35.59 1.31 -35.02
N VAL A 161 36.00 2.49 -34.57
CA VAL A 161 35.78 3.76 -35.25
C VAL A 161 37.11 4.51 -35.29
N PRO A 162 37.90 4.33 -36.37
CA PRO A 162 39.13 5.08 -36.56
C PRO A 162 38.81 6.58 -36.56
N ASP A 163 39.61 7.37 -35.82
CA ASP A 163 39.50 8.84 -35.72
C ASP A 163 38.32 9.40 -34.91
N ALA A 164 37.67 8.59 -34.05
CA ALA A 164 36.68 9.10 -33.11
C ALA A 164 37.30 10.19 -32.20
N ALA A 165 36.66 11.37 -32.17
CA ALA A 165 37.16 12.48 -31.35
C ALA A 165 37.07 12.15 -29.84
N PRO A 166 37.98 12.65 -28.98
CA PRO A 166 37.82 12.51 -27.54
C PRO A 166 36.50 13.11 -27.05
N SER A 167 35.83 12.41 -26.13
CA SER A 167 34.50 12.77 -25.61
C SER A 167 33.41 12.80 -26.68
N SER A 168 33.39 11.80 -27.57
CA SER A 168 32.40 11.68 -28.66
C SER A 168 31.64 10.36 -28.66
N GLU A 169 30.46 10.39 -29.28
CA GLU A 169 29.63 9.23 -29.63
C GLU A 169 29.62 9.09 -31.16
N THR A 170 29.78 7.86 -31.66
CA THR A 170 29.62 7.54 -33.08
C THR A 170 28.65 6.38 -33.22
N SER A 171 27.62 6.53 -34.06
CA SER A 171 26.73 5.42 -34.38
C SER A 171 27.49 4.33 -35.14
N ILE A 172 27.34 3.10 -34.69
CA ILE A 172 27.89 1.90 -35.33
C ILE A 172 26.76 0.91 -35.57
N ASP A 173 26.97 -0.11 -36.39
CA ASP A 173 26.03 -1.22 -36.54
C ASP A 173 26.82 -2.50 -36.76
N ILE A 174 27.31 -3.06 -35.66
CA ILE A 174 28.15 -4.26 -35.65
C ILE A 174 27.55 -5.30 -34.71
N LYS A 175 27.94 -6.57 -34.87
CA LYS A 175 27.51 -7.65 -33.98
C LYS A 175 28.68 -8.09 -33.11
N VAL A 176 28.51 -8.02 -31.81
CA VAL A 176 29.51 -8.43 -30.81
C VAL A 176 29.01 -9.64 -30.01
N ALA A 177 29.88 -10.30 -29.28
CA ALA A 177 29.51 -11.35 -28.35
C ALA A 177 28.92 -10.76 -27.06
N GLY A 178 27.72 -11.22 -26.69
CA GLY A 178 27.01 -10.86 -25.47
C GLY A 178 27.43 -11.68 -24.25
N LEU A 179 26.62 -11.68 -23.19
CA LEU A 179 26.93 -12.24 -21.86
C LEU A 179 27.43 -13.68 -21.91
N THR A 180 26.74 -14.54 -22.66
CA THR A 180 27.07 -15.97 -22.82
C THR A 180 27.72 -16.30 -24.17
N GLY A 181 28.16 -15.28 -24.90
CA GLY A 181 28.73 -15.43 -26.24
C GLY A 181 27.71 -15.39 -27.38
N GLU A 182 26.43 -15.14 -27.09
CA GLU A 182 25.39 -14.94 -28.09
C GLU A 182 25.63 -13.67 -28.93
N PRO A 183 25.23 -13.64 -30.21
CA PRO A 183 25.43 -12.46 -31.05
C PRO A 183 24.46 -11.33 -30.66
N VAL A 184 25.00 -10.20 -30.20
CA VAL A 184 24.25 -9.00 -29.82
C VAL A 184 24.61 -7.81 -30.71
N ARG A 185 23.64 -6.95 -31.00
CA ARG A 185 23.87 -5.79 -31.87
C ARG A 185 24.47 -4.65 -31.04
N ALA A 186 25.63 -4.14 -31.45
CA ALA A 186 26.19 -2.89 -30.94
C ALA A 186 25.81 -1.74 -31.89
N ASN A 187 25.17 -0.71 -31.35
CA ASN A 187 24.62 0.40 -32.14
C ASN A 187 25.26 1.78 -31.86
N ALA A 188 26.14 1.89 -30.86
CA ALA A 188 26.93 3.10 -30.61
C ALA A 188 28.33 2.78 -30.05
N PHE A 189 29.28 3.62 -30.43
CA PHE A 189 30.67 3.62 -30.00
C PHE A 189 30.98 4.92 -29.27
N PHE A 190 31.75 4.85 -28.19
CA PHE A 190 32.12 6.01 -27.39
C PHE A 190 33.62 6.08 -27.17
N HIS A 191 34.19 7.26 -27.41
CA HIS A 191 35.53 7.64 -26.96
C HIS A 191 35.36 8.59 -25.77
N SER A 192 35.61 8.14 -24.55
CA SER A 192 35.31 8.89 -23.31
C SER A 192 36.43 9.83 -22.84
N GLY A 193 37.53 9.91 -23.59
CA GLY A 193 38.66 10.79 -23.27
C GLY A 193 39.68 10.09 -22.38
N THR A 194 40.54 10.86 -21.73
CA THR A 194 41.64 10.33 -20.91
C THR A 194 41.25 10.24 -19.43
N HIS A 195 41.32 9.05 -18.85
CA HIS A 195 40.94 8.79 -17.44
C HIS A 195 41.98 7.93 -16.73
N PRO A 196 42.13 8.04 -15.39
CA PRO A 196 42.96 7.12 -14.60
C PRO A 196 42.48 5.67 -14.74
N THR A 197 43.40 4.75 -15.04
CA THR A 197 43.10 3.34 -15.28
C THR A 197 43.81 2.42 -14.31
N VAL A 198 43.21 1.25 -14.09
CA VAL A 198 43.77 0.11 -13.37
C VAL A 198 43.91 -1.03 -14.37
N ARG A 199 45.03 -1.75 -14.24
CA ARG A 199 45.33 -2.96 -14.98
C ARG A 199 45.18 -4.16 -14.06
N ILE A 200 44.52 -5.20 -14.58
CA ILE A 200 44.54 -6.54 -14.00
C ILE A 200 45.26 -7.51 -14.94
N LEU A 201 45.97 -8.47 -14.36
CA LEU A 201 46.61 -9.59 -15.05
C LEU A 201 46.02 -10.90 -14.52
N THR A 202 45.80 -11.87 -15.38
CA THR A 202 45.28 -13.20 -15.01
C THR A 202 46.33 -14.31 -15.14
N THR A 203 46.03 -15.51 -14.64
CA THR A 203 46.90 -16.71 -14.75
C THR A 203 47.16 -17.13 -16.18
N ASP A 204 46.19 -16.88 -17.06
CA ASP A 204 46.24 -17.31 -18.46
C ASP A 204 47.03 -16.33 -19.33
N GLY A 205 47.55 -15.25 -18.72
CA GLY A 205 48.35 -14.22 -19.38
C GLY A 205 47.53 -13.05 -19.92
N ASP A 206 46.20 -13.08 -19.80
CA ASP A 206 45.32 -12.01 -20.28
C ASP A 206 45.35 -10.79 -19.36
N GLU A 207 45.24 -9.62 -19.99
CA GLU A 207 45.30 -8.30 -19.37
C GLU A 207 44.00 -7.53 -19.66
N LEU A 208 43.44 -6.87 -18.64
CA LEU A 208 42.36 -5.88 -18.83
C LEU A 208 42.76 -4.58 -18.17
N VAL A 209 42.71 -3.49 -18.94
CA VAL A 209 42.99 -2.14 -18.48
C VAL A 209 41.74 -1.30 -18.64
N GLY A 210 41.26 -0.69 -17.55
CA GLY A 210 40.05 0.12 -17.58
C GLY A 210 39.99 1.09 -16.43
N THR A 211 38.97 1.94 -16.39
CA THR A 211 38.73 2.85 -15.27
C THR A 211 38.51 2.06 -13.97
N ARG A 212 38.89 2.65 -12.83
CA ARG A 212 38.79 2.01 -11.49
C ARG A 212 37.45 1.31 -11.20
N ASN A 213 36.35 1.89 -11.65
CA ASN A 213 34.99 1.40 -11.42
C ASN A 213 34.43 0.55 -12.58
N HIS A 214 35.28 0.08 -13.49
CA HIS A 214 34.86 -0.88 -14.51
C HIS A 214 34.60 -2.23 -13.82
N PRO A 215 33.41 -2.84 -13.97
CA PRO A 215 33.02 -4.03 -13.29
C PRO A 215 33.47 -5.18 -14.15
N VAL A 216 33.82 -6.26 -13.49
CA VAL A 216 34.03 -7.53 -14.11
C VAL A 216 33.25 -8.54 -13.31
N LEU A 217 32.65 -9.46 -14.04
CA LEU A 217 31.87 -10.53 -13.45
C LEU A 217 32.84 -11.51 -12.77
N CYS A 218 32.64 -11.83 -11.51
CA CYS A 218 33.52 -12.69 -10.72
C CYS A 218 32.74 -13.82 -10.03
N ALA A 219 33.41 -14.95 -9.81
CA ALA A 219 32.92 -15.98 -8.89
C ALA A 219 33.44 -15.72 -7.48
N VAL A 220 32.51 -15.61 -6.53
CA VAL A 220 32.80 -15.36 -5.11
C VAL A 220 32.06 -16.39 -4.24
N PRO A 221 32.49 -16.63 -2.99
CA PRO A 221 31.82 -17.59 -2.10
C PRO A 221 30.50 -17.01 -1.57
N GLY A 222 29.39 -17.73 -1.80
CA GLY A 222 28.07 -17.42 -1.24
C GLY A 222 27.83 -18.01 0.16
N ALA A 223 26.60 -17.89 0.68
CA ALA A 223 26.19 -18.20 2.06
C ALA A 223 26.38 -19.66 2.57
N ALA A 224 26.99 -20.54 1.78
CA ALA A 224 27.36 -21.91 2.16
C ALA A 224 28.69 -22.37 1.52
N GLY A 225 29.51 -21.44 1.01
CA GLY A 225 30.72 -21.74 0.24
C GLY A 225 30.46 -22.13 -1.22
N ALA A 226 29.20 -22.14 -1.66
CA ALA A 226 28.86 -22.34 -3.07
C ALA A 226 29.26 -21.10 -3.91
N PRO A 227 29.78 -21.28 -5.13
CA PRO A 227 30.11 -20.18 -6.04
C PRO A 227 28.85 -19.40 -6.40
N VAL A 228 28.92 -18.07 -6.31
CA VAL A 228 27.92 -17.15 -6.85
C VAL A 228 28.60 -16.11 -7.73
N LEU A 229 27.89 -15.59 -8.73
CA LEU A 229 28.38 -14.55 -9.61
C LEU A 229 28.13 -13.17 -9.00
N ARG A 230 29.17 -12.34 -8.96
CA ARG A 230 29.09 -10.95 -8.52
C ARG A 230 29.92 -10.02 -9.41
N TRP A 231 29.41 -8.82 -9.65
CA TRP A 231 30.14 -7.71 -10.25
C TRP A 231 31.07 -7.08 -9.21
N LEU A 232 32.37 -7.18 -9.47
CA LEU A 232 33.42 -6.50 -8.72
C LEU A 232 34.04 -5.43 -9.60
N LEU A 233 34.40 -4.28 -9.03
CA LEU A 233 35.09 -3.22 -9.76
C LEU A 233 36.58 -3.56 -9.94
N LEU A 234 37.22 -3.08 -11.00
CA LEU A 234 38.66 -3.27 -11.21
C LEU A 234 39.50 -2.79 -10.02
N SER A 235 39.08 -1.73 -9.32
CA SER A 235 39.75 -1.24 -8.12
C SER A 235 39.54 -2.10 -6.87
N GLU A 236 38.58 -3.02 -6.90
CA GLU A 236 38.24 -3.92 -5.80
C GLU A 236 38.86 -5.30 -5.95
N LEU A 237 39.34 -5.64 -7.16
CA LEU A 237 40.02 -6.89 -7.41
C LEU A 237 41.37 -6.97 -6.69
N ALA A 238 41.71 -8.17 -6.25
CA ALA A 238 43.02 -8.52 -5.73
C ALA A 238 43.52 -9.86 -6.32
N PRO A 239 44.83 -10.13 -6.24
CA PRO A 239 45.35 -11.45 -6.61
C PRO A 239 44.62 -12.58 -5.88
N GLY A 240 44.16 -13.59 -6.63
CA GLY A 240 43.35 -14.70 -6.15
C GLY A 240 41.85 -14.61 -6.46
N ASP A 241 41.35 -13.46 -6.91
CA ASP A 241 39.95 -13.35 -7.36
C ASP A 241 39.74 -14.06 -8.70
N LEU A 242 38.57 -14.68 -8.88
CA LEU A 242 38.23 -15.39 -10.12
C LEU A 242 37.29 -14.54 -10.96
N VAL A 243 37.72 -14.19 -12.18
CA VAL A 243 36.92 -13.40 -13.11
C VAL A 243 36.34 -14.30 -14.19
N ALA A 244 35.05 -14.15 -14.46
CA ALA A 244 34.24 -14.97 -15.37
C ALA A 244 34.48 -14.61 -16.84
N ARG A 245 34.37 -15.63 -17.70
CA ARG A 245 34.57 -15.58 -19.15
C ARG A 245 33.52 -16.43 -19.87
N PRO A 246 33.05 -16.04 -21.08
CA PRO A 246 32.16 -16.88 -21.86
C PRO A 246 32.83 -18.20 -22.26
N GLY A 247 32.19 -19.35 -22.02
CA GLY A 247 32.69 -20.65 -22.48
C GLY A 247 32.00 -21.87 -21.85
N ASP A 248 31.99 -22.98 -22.59
CA ASP A 248 31.34 -24.24 -22.21
C ASP A 248 32.27 -25.12 -21.34
N SER A 249 32.18 -24.94 -20.03
CA SER A 249 32.68 -25.82 -18.96
C SER A 249 34.17 -25.75 -18.55
N TRP A 250 34.38 -25.49 -17.26
CA TRP A 250 35.46 -26.07 -16.45
C TRP A 250 35.14 -26.03 -14.95
N SER A 251 35.91 -26.75 -14.12
CA SER A 251 35.72 -26.83 -12.66
C SER A 251 36.14 -25.52 -11.97
N LEU A 252 35.26 -24.94 -11.15
CA LEU A 252 35.61 -23.83 -10.27
C LEU A 252 36.71 -24.24 -9.28
N PRO A 253 37.88 -23.59 -9.27
CA PRO A 253 38.93 -23.91 -8.31
C PRO A 253 38.44 -23.54 -6.90
N ALA A 254 38.38 -24.54 -6.03
CA ALA A 254 38.07 -24.37 -4.61
C ALA A 254 39.37 -24.37 -3.78
N PRO A 255 39.48 -23.53 -2.74
CA PRO A 255 38.50 -22.57 -2.25
C PRO A 255 38.51 -21.23 -3.01
N LEU A 256 37.34 -20.60 -3.13
CA LEU A 256 37.21 -19.22 -3.64
C LEU A 256 37.70 -18.22 -2.58
N ARG A 257 38.38 -17.15 -3.03
CA ARG A 257 38.70 -16.02 -2.15
C ARG A 257 37.41 -15.25 -1.83
N SER A 258 37.21 -14.91 -0.56
CA SER A 258 36.23 -13.89 -0.17
C SER A 258 36.84 -12.50 -0.41
N PRO A 259 36.24 -11.66 -1.26
CA PRO A 259 36.71 -10.29 -1.46
C PRO A 259 36.50 -9.46 -0.20
N ASP A 260 37.49 -8.64 0.15
CA ASP A 260 37.45 -7.71 1.29
C ASP A 260 36.62 -6.45 0.95
N ILE A 261 35.36 -6.65 0.59
CA ILE A 261 34.43 -5.61 0.14
C ILE A 261 33.23 -5.60 1.09
N ALA A 262 32.95 -4.45 1.69
CA ALA A 262 31.72 -4.26 2.45
C ALA A 262 30.53 -4.42 1.50
N ASP A 263 29.52 -5.20 1.90
CA ASP A 263 28.29 -5.38 1.12
C ASP A 263 28.52 -6.02 -0.27
N ILE A 264 29.33 -7.09 -0.34
CA ILE A 264 29.50 -7.88 -1.57
C ILE A 264 28.18 -8.49 -2.09
N ASP A 265 27.22 -8.70 -1.17
CA ASP A 265 25.87 -9.18 -1.48
C ASP A 265 24.89 -8.03 -1.78
N HIS A 266 25.38 -6.79 -1.92
CA HIS A 266 24.54 -5.67 -2.35
C HIS A 266 23.91 -5.98 -3.71
N PRO A 267 22.62 -5.67 -3.92
CA PRO A 267 21.90 -5.99 -5.15
C PRO A 267 22.65 -5.55 -6.41
N SER A 268 23.25 -4.35 -6.42
CA SER A 268 24.06 -3.78 -7.54
C SER A 268 25.22 -4.65 -8.01
N ARG A 269 25.60 -5.66 -7.22
CA ARG A 269 26.68 -6.58 -7.53
C ARG A 269 26.16 -7.90 -8.10
N ILE A 270 24.87 -8.15 -8.14
CA ILE A 270 24.32 -9.42 -8.62
C ILE A 270 24.20 -9.39 -10.14
N LEU A 271 24.56 -10.49 -10.80
CA LEU A 271 24.32 -10.66 -12.24
C LEU A 271 22.81 -10.79 -12.50
N PRO A 272 22.21 -9.99 -13.41
CA PRO A 272 20.80 -10.15 -13.75
C PRO A 272 20.55 -11.50 -14.45
N GLY A 273 19.47 -12.18 -14.09
CA GLY A 273 19.06 -13.46 -14.69
C GLY A 273 19.67 -14.71 -14.03
N SER A 274 19.35 -15.88 -14.58
CA SER A 274 19.67 -17.20 -13.99
C SER A 274 20.95 -17.83 -14.52
N ALA A 275 21.92 -17.04 -14.98
CA ALA A 275 23.15 -17.58 -15.53
C ALA A 275 23.93 -18.28 -14.41
N ALA A 276 23.97 -19.62 -14.48
CA ALA A 276 24.64 -20.41 -13.47
C ALA A 276 26.15 -20.12 -13.53
N PRO A 277 26.87 -20.13 -12.39
CA PRO A 277 28.33 -20.05 -12.39
C PRO A 277 29.01 -21.07 -13.31
N THR A 278 28.33 -22.18 -13.64
CA THR A 278 28.79 -23.21 -14.57
C THR A 278 28.72 -22.83 -16.05
N ALA A 279 28.02 -21.74 -16.40
CA ALA A 279 27.90 -21.22 -17.77
C ALA A 279 29.13 -20.38 -18.19
N PHE A 280 30.09 -20.21 -17.28
CA PHE A 280 31.29 -19.41 -17.50
C PHE A 280 32.54 -20.24 -17.22
N SER A 281 33.62 -19.90 -17.92
CA SER A 281 34.98 -20.25 -17.52
C SER A 281 35.55 -19.15 -16.64
N TYR A 282 36.63 -19.42 -15.90
CA TYR A 282 37.20 -18.46 -14.95
C TYR A 282 38.71 -18.37 -15.07
N ALA A 283 39.23 -17.15 -14.97
CA ALA A 283 40.66 -16.89 -14.85
C ALA A 283 40.97 -16.21 -13.52
N MET A 284 42.05 -16.63 -12.88
CA MET A 284 42.45 -16.11 -11.58
C MET A 284 43.30 -14.85 -11.77
N VAL A 285 42.99 -13.78 -11.05
CA VAL A 285 43.79 -12.56 -11.02
C VAL A 285 45.14 -12.85 -10.35
N THR A 286 46.24 -12.50 -11.01
CA THR A 286 47.61 -12.67 -10.51
C THR A 286 48.25 -11.34 -10.11
N GLY A 287 47.76 -10.22 -10.65
CA GLY A 287 48.26 -8.89 -10.35
C GLY A 287 47.26 -7.79 -10.64
N VAL A 288 47.29 -6.74 -9.81
CA VAL A 288 46.51 -5.51 -9.99
C VAL A 288 47.47 -4.34 -9.83
N ALA A 289 47.48 -3.42 -10.79
CA ALA A 289 48.40 -2.29 -10.81
C ALA A 289 47.73 -1.02 -11.35
N ASP A 290 48.13 0.15 -10.85
CA ASP A 290 47.76 1.42 -11.47
C ASP A 290 48.40 1.49 -12.87
N ALA A 291 47.60 1.85 -13.87
CA ALA A 291 48.00 1.89 -15.27
C ALA A 291 48.06 3.33 -15.83
N GLY A 292 47.92 4.33 -14.95
CA GLY A 292 47.97 5.75 -15.27
C GLY A 292 46.78 6.24 -16.10
N PRO A 293 46.77 7.53 -16.47
CA PRO A 293 45.75 8.10 -17.34
C PRO A 293 45.85 7.56 -18.77
N ARG A 294 44.77 6.99 -19.30
CA ARG A 294 44.69 6.46 -20.68
C ARG A 294 43.40 6.90 -21.37
N ALA A 295 43.43 6.96 -22.70
CA ALA A 295 42.21 7.09 -23.50
C ALA A 295 41.35 5.83 -23.31
N VAL A 296 40.08 6.02 -22.99
CA VAL A 296 39.15 4.93 -22.70
C VAL A 296 37.87 4.99 -23.52
N TYR A 297 37.31 3.81 -23.78
CA TYR A 297 36.28 3.58 -24.78
C TYR A 297 35.17 2.67 -24.23
N SER A 298 34.02 2.69 -24.87
CA SER A 298 32.92 1.74 -24.62
C SER A 298 32.02 1.61 -25.84
N ILE A 299 31.17 0.58 -25.88
CA ILE A 299 30.11 0.39 -26.89
C ILE A 299 28.75 0.22 -26.22
N ARG A 300 27.67 0.56 -26.93
CA ARG A 300 26.27 0.29 -26.55
C ARG A 300 25.80 -0.93 -27.31
N VAL A 301 25.24 -1.90 -26.60
CA VAL A 301 24.61 -3.10 -27.19
C VAL A 301 23.12 -3.13 -26.89
N ASP A 302 22.33 -3.70 -27.80
CA ASP A 302 20.87 -3.78 -27.73
C ASP A 302 20.41 -5.09 -27.05
N THR A 303 20.67 -5.24 -25.76
CA THR A 303 20.17 -6.34 -24.91
C THR A 303 19.69 -5.82 -23.55
N GLU A 304 18.82 -6.56 -22.86
CA GLU A 304 18.27 -6.16 -21.55
C GLU A 304 19.36 -5.98 -20.48
N ASP A 305 20.42 -6.79 -20.57
CA ASP A 305 21.59 -6.73 -19.69
C ASP A 305 22.71 -5.82 -20.18
N HIS A 306 22.51 -5.14 -21.33
CA HIS A 306 23.47 -4.51 -22.25
C HIS A 306 24.91 -5.04 -22.19
N ALA A 307 25.08 -6.36 -22.03
CA ALA A 307 26.35 -6.98 -21.72
C ALA A 307 27.14 -7.31 -23.01
N PHE A 308 28.45 -7.12 -23.00
CA PHE A 308 29.33 -7.52 -24.11
C PHE A 308 30.72 -7.95 -23.64
N VAL A 309 31.45 -8.68 -24.50
CA VAL A 309 32.71 -9.33 -24.14
C VAL A 309 33.94 -8.52 -24.59
N THR A 310 34.83 -8.23 -23.64
CA THR A 310 36.11 -7.50 -23.82
C THR A 310 37.28 -8.24 -23.19
N ASN A 311 38.32 -8.60 -23.95
CA ASN A 311 39.47 -9.43 -23.50
C ASN A 311 39.02 -10.70 -22.73
N GLY A 312 37.88 -11.27 -23.12
CA GLY A 312 37.26 -12.41 -22.46
C GLY A 312 36.35 -12.09 -21.27
N PHE A 313 36.15 -10.82 -20.89
CA PHE A 313 35.36 -10.38 -19.73
C PHE A 313 34.03 -9.71 -20.12
N VAL A 314 32.99 -9.82 -19.29
CA VAL A 314 31.67 -9.23 -19.55
C VAL A 314 31.60 -7.76 -19.04
N SER A 315 31.07 -6.82 -19.83
CA SER A 315 30.93 -5.37 -19.55
C SER A 315 29.49 -4.85 -19.80
N HIS A 316 28.96 -3.84 -19.08
CA HIS A 316 27.58 -3.26 -19.24
C HIS A 316 27.59 -1.70 -19.47
N ASN A 317 26.52 -0.86 -19.29
CA ASN A 317 26.51 0.63 -19.12
C ASN A 317 25.10 1.28 -18.83
N THR A 318 25.04 2.52 -18.27
CA THR A 318 23.82 3.37 -18.17
C THR A 318 24.00 4.80 -18.70
N GLU A 319 22.92 5.35 -19.27
CA GLU A 319 22.87 6.70 -19.85
C GLU A 319 21.59 7.45 -19.42
N SER A 320 21.61 8.77 -19.40
CA SER A 320 20.46 9.61 -19.03
C SER A 320 20.44 10.94 -19.76
N LYS A 321 19.26 11.57 -19.79
CA LYS A 321 19.03 12.99 -20.13
C LYS A 321 17.83 13.51 -19.32
N LEU A 322 17.55 14.81 -19.39
CA LEU A 322 16.34 15.34 -18.77
C LEU A 322 15.10 14.77 -19.45
N ALA A 323 14.10 14.38 -18.65
CA ALA A 323 12.78 14.06 -19.19
C ALA A 323 12.11 15.34 -19.73
N PRO A 324 11.23 15.26 -20.74
CA PRO A 324 10.53 16.43 -21.28
C PRO A 324 9.79 17.26 -20.22
N LEU A 325 9.14 16.61 -19.24
CA LEU A 325 8.45 17.30 -18.14
C LEU A 325 9.42 18.02 -17.19
N ALA A 326 10.64 17.52 -17.02
CA ALA A 326 11.62 18.17 -16.13
C ALA A 326 12.05 19.55 -16.64
N MET A 327 11.91 19.83 -17.93
CA MET A 327 12.11 21.19 -18.47
C MET A 327 11.11 22.18 -17.86
N GLU A 328 9.92 21.74 -17.45
CA GLU A 328 8.94 22.58 -16.75
C GLU A 328 9.37 22.92 -15.32
N MET A 329 10.28 22.15 -14.72
CA MET A 329 10.90 22.55 -13.46
C MET A 329 11.86 23.72 -13.62
N LEU A 330 12.49 23.86 -14.79
CA LEU A 330 13.58 24.78 -15.08
C LEU A 330 13.18 25.94 -16.01
N ARG A 331 11.93 25.94 -16.53
CA ARG A 331 11.44 26.96 -17.46
C ARG A 331 11.58 28.36 -16.84
N ASP A 332 12.10 29.29 -17.64
CA ASP A 332 12.33 30.70 -17.30
C ASP A 332 13.42 30.96 -16.22
N ILE A 333 14.25 29.97 -15.86
CA ILE A 333 15.27 30.12 -14.80
C ILE A 333 16.32 31.21 -15.09
N ASP A 334 16.62 31.47 -16.37
CA ASP A 334 17.57 32.50 -16.82
C ASP A 334 16.98 33.92 -16.82
N GLU A 335 15.70 34.08 -16.46
CA GLU A 335 14.97 35.35 -16.43
C GLU A 335 14.82 35.91 -15.00
N ASP A 336 15.78 35.64 -14.12
CA ASP A 336 15.81 36.17 -12.74
C ASP A 336 14.53 35.82 -11.96
N THR A 337 13.97 34.63 -12.21
CA THR A 337 12.74 34.16 -11.56
C THR A 337 12.95 33.59 -10.17
N VAL A 338 14.19 33.22 -9.84
CA VAL A 338 14.60 32.61 -8.58
C VAL A 338 15.96 33.15 -8.15
N ASP A 339 16.26 33.07 -6.86
CA ASP A 339 17.53 33.54 -6.33
C ASP A 339 18.66 32.55 -6.58
N MET A 340 19.77 33.07 -7.11
CA MET A 340 21.01 32.34 -7.31
C MET A 340 21.94 32.57 -6.11
N GLN A 341 22.49 31.50 -5.57
CA GLN A 341 23.47 31.52 -4.49
C GLN A 341 24.82 30.99 -4.98
N ASP A 342 25.89 31.30 -4.25
CA ASP A 342 27.19 30.67 -4.49
C ASP A 342 27.13 29.17 -4.16
N ASN A 343 27.81 28.36 -4.96
CA ASN A 343 28.04 26.96 -4.65
C ASN A 343 29.01 26.83 -3.45
N TYR A 344 29.32 25.58 -3.07
CA TYR A 344 30.11 25.30 -1.87
C TYR A 344 31.55 25.86 -1.88
N ASP A 345 32.12 26.16 -3.05
CA ASP A 345 33.49 26.73 -3.20
C ASP A 345 33.52 28.15 -3.79
N GLY A 346 32.36 28.75 -4.05
CA GLY A 346 32.20 30.11 -4.59
C GLY A 346 32.58 30.28 -6.07
N ARG A 347 32.81 29.20 -6.82
CA ARG A 347 33.20 29.27 -8.24
C ARG A 347 32.05 29.22 -9.21
N ALA A 348 30.91 28.65 -8.82
CA ALA A 348 29.71 28.55 -9.63
C ALA A 348 28.49 29.09 -8.88
N LYS A 349 27.42 29.41 -9.61
CA LYS A 349 26.13 29.81 -9.04
C LYS A 349 25.15 28.64 -9.14
N GLU A 350 24.35 28.45 -8.10
CA GLU A 350 23.27 27.47 -8.07
C GLU A 350 21.95 28.11 -7.62
N PRO A 351 20.78 27.63 -8.09
CA PRO A 351 19.50 28.16 -7.65
C PRO A 351 19.17 27.66 -6.25
N SER A 352 18.67 28.55 -5.39
CA SER A 352 18.15 28.18 -4.06
C SER A 352 16.88 27.33 -4.16
N ILE A 353 16.03 27.64 -5.15
CA ILE A 353 14.76 26.98 -5.48
C ILE A 353 14.58 26.96 -6.99
N LEU A 354 13.81 26.01 -7.55
CA LEU A 354 13.46 26.03 -8.97
C LEU A 354 12.15 26.79 -9.27
N PRO A 355 11.98 27.32 -10.49
CA PRO A 355 10.70 27.90 -10.94
C PRO A 355 9.50 26.94 -10.82
N ALA A 356 9.70 25.64 -11.07
CA ALA A 356 8.72 24.58 -10.82
C ALA A 356 7.31 24.85 -11.36
N ARG A 357 7.16 24.93 -12.69
CA ARG A 357 5.89 25.35 -13.34
C ARG A 357 4.74 24.33 -13.22
N PHE A 358 4.95 23.21 -12.53
CA PHE A 358 3.91 22.32 -12.04
C PHE A 358 4.15 21.93 -10.57
N PRO A 359 3.11 21.55 -9.81
CA PRO A 359 3.18 21.28 -8.36
C PRO A 359 3.84 19.94 -8.02
N ASN A 360 5.13 19.81 -8.30
CA ASN A 360 5.91 18.57 -8.22
C ASN A 360 5.86 17.89 -6.84
N LEU A 361 5.84 18.64 -5.73
CA LEU A 361 5.82 18.03 -4.38
C LEU A 361 4.63 17.10 -4.16
N LEU A 362 3.43 17.52 -4.55
CA LEU A 362 2.22 16.69 -4.41
C LEU A 362 2.15 15.65 -5.54
N VAL A 363 2.54 16.04 -6.76
CA VAL A 363 2.47 15.18 -7.94
C VAL A 363 3.38 13.95 -7.80
N ASN A 364 4.64 14.14 -7.41
CA ASN A 364 5.61 13.05 -7.28
C ASN A 364 5.77 12.55 -5.84
N GLY A 365 5.32 13.31 -4.84
CA GLY A 365 5.53 12.97 -3.44
C GLY A 365 6.99 13.16 -3.00
N SER A 366 7.26 12.80 -1.75
CA SER A 366 8.62 12.80 -1.20
C SER A 366 8.68 11.94 0.06
N GLU A 367 9.79 11.23 0.24
CA GLU A 367 10.06 10.46 1.45
C GLU A 367 11.46 10.78 1.97
N GLY A 368 11.61 10.99 3.27
CA GLY A 368 12.90 11.32 3.87
C GLY A 368 12.89 11.20 5.39
N ILE A 369 13.99 10.68 5.93
CA ILE A 369 14.23 10.59 7.38
C ILE A 369 15.27 11.65 7.73
N ALA A 370 14.91 12.57 8.61
CA ALA A 370 15.78 13.61 9.14
C ALA A 370 16.14 13.30 10.61
N VAL A 371 16.77 14.25 11.31
CA VAL A 371 17.05 14.10 12.75
C VAL A 371 15.80 14.46 13.55
N GLY A 372 15.24 13.47 14.26
CA GLY A 372 14.07 13.64 15.12
C GLY A 372 12.72 13.77 14.38
N MET A 373 12.70 13.70 13.05
CA MET A 373 11.50 13.82 12.23
C MET A 373 11.63 13.05 10.92
N ALA A 374 10.50 12.82 10.24
CA ALA A 374 10.44 12.22 8.92
C ALA A 374 9.37 12.91 8.07
N THR A 375 9.44 12.72 6.76
CA THR A 375 8.42 13.09 5.79
C THR A 375 8.09 11.90 4.92
N LYS A 376 6.80 11.74 4.59
CA LYS A 376 6.29 10.70 3.70
C LYS A 376 5.02 11.21 3.03
N ILE A 377 5.20 11.94 1.94
CA ILE A 377 4.14 12.55 1.12
C ILE A 377 3.85 11.60 -0.05
N PRO A 378 2.60 11.14 -0.23
CA PRO A 378 2.26 10.27 -1.36
C PRO A 378 2.16 11.07 -2.67
N PRO A 379 2.41 10.42 -3.83
CA PRO A 379 2.18 11.02 -5.15
C PRO A 379 0.69 11.20 -5.46
N HIS A 380 0.37 12.11 -6.38
CA HIS A 380 -0.98 12.48 -6.79
C HIS A 380 -1.07 12.66 -8.31
N ASN A 381 -2.29 12.59 -8.83
CA ASN A 381 -2.55 12.79 -10.26
C ASN A 381 -2.36 14.27 -10.65
N LEU A 382 -1.61 14.54 -11.73
CA LEU A 382 -1.31 15.90 -12.18
C LEU A 382 -2.56 16.70 -12.53
N ARG A 383 -3.58 16.08 -13.15
CA ARG A 383 -4.81 16.79 -13.53
C ARG A 383 -5.63 17.21 -12.32
N GLU A 384 -5.71 16.36 -11.30
CA GLU A 384 -6.43 16.67 -10.05
C GLU A 384 -5.73 17.79 -9.27
N ILE A 385 -4.40 17.73 -9.13
CA ILE A 385 -3.64 18.80 -8.46
C ILE A 385 -3.67 20.10 -9.28
N ALA A 386 -3.58 20.04 -10.61
CA ALA A 386 -3.70 21.23 -11.45
C ALA A 386 -5.07 21.90 -11.30
N ALA A 387 -6.16 21.11 -11.28
CA ALA A 387 -7.50 21.62 -11.04
C ALA A 387 -7.63 22.27 -9.65
N ALA A 388 -7.00 21.69 -8.63
CA ALA A 388 -6.93 22.28 -7.29
C ALA A 388 -6.19 23.62 -7.26
N VAL A 389 -5.06 23.72 -7.96
CA VAL A 389 -4.30 24.98 -8.12
C VAL A 389 -5.15 26.03 -8.84
N GLN A 390 -5.81 25.66 -9.95
CA GLN A 390 -6.67 26.56 -10.72
C GLN A 390 -7.85 27.06 -9.88
N TRP A 391 -8.47 26.19 -9.09
CA TRP A 391 -9.53 26.59 -8.17
C TRP A 391 -9.04 27.65 -7.16
N CYS A 392 -7.84 27.50 -6.60
CA CYS A 392 -7.24 28.49 -5.70
C CYS A 392 -6.92 29.81 -6.42
N LEU A 393 -6.47 29.76 -7.68
CA LEU A 393 -6.21 30.95 -8.49
C LEU A 393 -7.51 31.72 -8.79
N ASP A 394 -8.63 31.03 -9.00
CA ASP A 394 -9.93 31.65 -9.23
C ASP A 394 -10.55 32.22 -7.94
N ASN A 395 -10.20 31.66 -6.78
CA ASN A 395 -10.78 31.98 -5.48
C ASN A 395 -9.74 32.45 -4.43
N PRO A 396 -8.98 33.53 -4.67
CA PRO A 396 -7.84 33.91 -3.83
C PRO A 396 -8.23 34.43 -2.43
N GLU A 397 -9.42 34.98 -2.28
CA GLU A 397 -9.89 35.60 -1.02
C GLU A 397 -10.60 34.60 -0.08
N VAL A 398 -10.76 33.34 -0.50
CA VAL A 398 -11.45 32.32 0.30
C VAL A 398 -10.57 31.88 1.46
N ASP A 399 -11.17 31.65 2.63
CA ASP A 399 -10.45 31.21 3.82
C ASP A 399 -9.89 29.77 3.65
N GLU A 400 -8.93 29.41 4.51
CA GLU A 400 -8.22 28.12 4.40
C GLU A 400 -9.13 26.92 4.61
N ALA A 401 -10.11 27.01 5.52
CA ALA A 401 -10.99 25.89 5.83
C ALA A 401 -11.95 25.61 4.67
N THR A 402 -12.54 26.65 4.08
CA THR A 402 -13.38 26.52 2.88
C THR A 402 -12.57 26.04 1.67
N THR A 403 -11.33 26.53 1.52
CA THR A 403 -10.40 26.05 0.48
C THR A 403 -10.17 24.56 0.65
N LEU A 404 -9.83 24.11 1.85
CA LEU A 404 -9.54 22.71 2.14
C LEU A 404 -10.68 21.77 1.77
N GLU A 405 -11.93 22.11 2.12
CA GLU A 405 -13.08 21.28 1.78
C GLU A 405 -13.31 21.21 0.26
N ALA A 406 -13.19 22.33 -0.46
CA ALA A 406 -13.27 22.34 -1.92
C ALA A 406 -12.15 21.49 -2.58
N LEU A 407 -10.92 21.58 -2.05
CA LEU A 407 -9.80 20.80 -2.57
C LEU A 407 -9.95 19.29 -2.31
N ILE A 408 -10.57 18.89 -1.21
CA ILE A 408 -10.86 17.47 -0.91
C ILE A 408 -11.88 16.89 -1.91
N GLU A 409 -12.79 17.71 -2.45
CA GLU A 409 -13.70 17.27 -3.51
C GLU A 409 -13.00 17.10 -4.87
N ILE A 410 -12.00 17.94 -5.16
CA ILE A 410 -11.24 17.91 -6.41
C ILE A 410 -10.17 16.80 -6.41
N VAL A 411 -9.40 16.71 -5.33
CA VAL A 411 -8.29 15.76 -5.16
C VAL A 411 -8.80 14.51 -4.47
N LYS A 412 -9.07 13.46 -5.27
CA LYS A 412 -9.75 12.26 -4.78
C LYS A 412 -8.92 11.46 -3.79
N GLY A 413 -7.60 11.52 -3.92
CA GLY A 413 -6.65 10.76 -3.12
C GLY A 413 -5.27 10.64 -3.79
N PRO A 414 -4.33 9.93 -3.15
CA PRO A 414 -3.08 9.55 -3.78
C PRO A 414 -3.26 8.81 -5.11
N ASP A 415 -2.30 8.97 -6.01
CA ASP A 415 -2.23 8.24 -7.29
C ASP A 415 -0.82 7.65 -7.43
N PHE A 416 -0.69 6.36 -7.15
CA PHE A 416 0.60 5.68 -7.10
C PHE A 416 1.03 5.18 -8.49
N PRO A 417 2.33 5.25 -8.83
CA PRO A 417 2.85 4.74 -10.10
C PRO A 417 2.65 3.22 -10.27
N THR A 418 2.58 2.48 -9.16
CA THR A 418 2.33 1.03 -9.15
C THR A 418 0.84 0.68 -9.26
N ARG A 419 -0.04 1.67 -9.48
CA ARG A 419 -1.50 1.51 -9.60
C ARG A 419 -2.12 1.01 -8.28
N GLY A 420 -2.68 -0.20 -8.26
CA GLY A 420 -3.22 -0.83 -7.07
C GLY A 420 -4.52 -0.21 -6.59
N LEU A 421 -4.99 -0.68 -5.43
CA LEU A 421 -6.24 -0.25 -4.81
C LEU A 421 -5.96 0.53 -3.51
N ILE A 422 -6.69 1.62 -3.28
CA ILE A 422 -6.82 2.23 -1.96
C ILE A 422 -8.17 1.82 -1.36
N VAL A 423 -8.16 1.38 -0.10
CA VAL A 423 -9.35 0.90 0.61
C VAL A 423 -9.88 1.99 1.54
N GLY A 424 -10.97 2.63 1.13
CA GLY A 424 -11.61 3.70 1.90
C GLY A 424 -11.06 5.10 1.66
N GLN A 425 -11.80 6.11 2.11
CA GLN A 425 -11.46 7.53 1.95
C GLN A 425 -11.17 8.25 3.27
N SER A 426 -11.54 7.67 4.41
CA SER A 426 -11.39 8.33 5.72
C SER A 426 -9.94 8.69 6.04
N ALA A 427 -9.01 7.76 5.78
CA ALA A 427 -7.59 7.99 6.02
C ALA A 427 -6.95 9.01 5.05
N ILE A 428 -7.44 9.08 3.81
CA ILE A 428 -7.04 10.12 2.83
C ILE A 428 -7.45 11.48 3.37
N GLN A 429 -8.71 11.59 3.78
CA GLN A 429 -9.29 12.80 4.33
C GLN A 429 -8.59 13.26 5.61
N GLU A 430 -8.23 12.34 6.50
CA GLU A 430 -7.43 12.65 7.70
C GLU A 430 -6.05 13.21 7.33
N ALA A 431 -5.37 12.57 6.36
CA ALA A 431 -4.08 13.03 5.85
C ALA A 431 -4.17 14.43 5.25
N TYR A 432 -5.22 14.73 4.48
CA TYR A 432 -5.39 16.05 3.87
C TYR A 432 -5.75 17.13 4.87
N ARG A 433 -6.52 16.82 5.92
CA ARG A 433 -6.92 17.81 6.94
C ARG A 433 -5.83 18.09 7.97
N THR A 434 -5.06 17.07 8.37
CA THR A 434 -4.12 17.16 9.49
C THR A 434 -2.65 17.09 9.07
N GLY A 435 -2.38 16.69 7.82
CA GLY A 435 -1.05 16.32 7.35
C GLY A 435 -0.61 14.92 7.77
N ARG A 436 -1.45 14.13 8.47
CA ARG A 436 -1.14 12.76 8.89
C ARG A 436 -2.29 11.80 8.64
N GLY A 437 -2.00 10.61 8.15
CA GLY A 437 -3.02 9.60 7.93
C GLY A 437 -2.44 8.24 7.55
N SER A 438 -3.25 7.20 7.67
CA SER A 438 -2.82 5.81 7.49
C SER A 438 -3.59 5.18 6.33
N ILE A 439 -3.08 5.37 5.11
CA ILE A 439 -3.78 5.01 3.87
C ILE A 439 -3.54 3.54 3.57
N ARG A 440 -4.61 2.74 3.57
CA ARG A 440 -4.52 1.31 3.30
C ARG A 440 -4.49 1.04 1.80
N MET A 441 -3.45 0.35 1.35
CA MET A 441 -3.24 -0.05 -0.03
C MET A 441 -3.43 -1.56 -0.17
N ARG A 442 -3.96 -2.02 -1.30
CA ARG A 442 -4.23 -3.43 -1.57
C ARG A 442 -3.86 -3.78 -3.01
N ALA A 443 -3.28 -4.96 -3.19
CA ALA A 443 -2.96 -5.54 -4.48
C ALA A 443 -4.23 -5.87 -5.29
N VAL A 444 -4.15 -5.74 -6.62
CA VAL A 444 -5.18 -6.24 -7.53
C VAL A 444 -4.93 -7.73 -7.75
N VAL A 445 -5.94 -8.55 -7.42
CA VAL A 445 -5.85 -10.00 -7.51
C VAL A 445 -7.10 -10.54 -8.20
N GLU A 446 -6.88 -11.32 -9.25
CA GLU A 446 -7.92 -12.01 -10.00
C GLU A 446 -7.91 -13.51 -9.67
N VAL A 447 -9.09 -14.15 -9.78
CA VAL A 447 -9.21 -15.60 -9.61
C VAL A 447 -9.31 -16.22 -10.99
N GLU A 448 -8.35 -17.06 -11.35
CA GLU A 448 -8.30 -17.78 -12.61
C GLU A 448 -8.25 -19.30 -12.37
N GLU A 449 -8.36 -20.10 -13.43
CA GLU A 449 -8.13 -21.54 -13.39
C GLU A 449 -6.92 -21.91 -14.26
N ASP A 450 -6.03 -22.76 -13.74
CA ASP A 450 -4.91 -23.29 -14.53
C ASP A 450 -5.41 -24.24 -15.63
N PRO A 451 -4.57 -24.60 -16.63
CA PRO A 451 -4.95 -25.55 -17.68
C PRO A 451 -5.36 -26.95 -17.18
N ARG A 452 -5.17 -27.26 -15.89
CA ARG A 452 -5.55 -28.51 -15.24
C ARG A 452 -6.82 -28.34 -14.38
N GLY A 453 -7.51 -27.20 -14.46
CA GLY A 453 -8.74 -26.87 -13.74
C GLY A 453 -8.54 -26.59 -12.25
N ARG A 454 -7.33 -26.21 -11.80
CA ARG A 454 -7.08 -25.80 -10.41
C ARG A 454 -7.27 -24.30 -10.26
N PRO A 455 -7.91 -23.82 -9.18
CA PRO A 455 -8.05 -22.39 -8.95
C PRO A 455 -6.68 -21.76 -8.64
N CYS A 456 -6.46 -20.56 -9.17
CA CYS A 456 -5.25 -19.76 -9.03
C CYS A 456 -5.63 -18.33 -8.62
N LEU A 457 -4.81 -17.71 -7.77
CA LEU A 457 -4.85 -16.27 -7.54
C LEU A 457 -3.77 -15.62 -8.39
N VAL A 458 -4.14 -14.68 -9.24
CA VAL A 458 -3.21 -13.96 -10.11
C VAL A 458 -3.11 -12.52 -9.65
N VAL A 459 -1.94 -12.14 -9.15
CA VAL A 459 -1.65 -10.78 -8.71
C VAL A 459 -1.09 -10.00 -9.89
N THR A 460 -1.78 -8.93 -10.28
CA THR A 460 -1.45 -8.11 -11.45
C THR A 460 -0.87 -6.74 -11.07
N GLU A 461 -1.16 -6.25 -9.87
CA GLU A 461 -0.67 -4.96 -9.37
C GLU A 461 -0.40 -5.04 -7.86
N LEU A 462 0.70 -4.44 -7.40
CA LEU A 462 1.09 -4.42 -5.98
C LEU A 462 0.91 -3.04 -5.35
N PRO A 463 0.76 -2.99 -4.01
CA PRO A 463 0.86 -1.74 -3.27
C PRO A 463 2.19 -1.01 -3.54
N TYR A 464 2.16 0.31 -3.40
CA TYR A 464 3.33 1.15 -3.64
C TYR A 464 4.49 0.80 -2.70
N GLN A 465 5.71 0.75 -3.25
CA GLN A 465 6.96 0.38 -2.55
C GLN A 465 7.04 -1.08 -2.06
N VAL A 466 6.14 -1.96 -2.51
CA VAL A 466 6.26 -3.40 -2.23
C VAL A 466 7.10 -4.08 -3.30
N ASN A 467 8.15 -4.78 -2.86
CA ASN A 467 9.02 -5.56 -3.73
C ASN A 467 8.38 -6.94 -4.02
N PRO A 468 8.16 -7.30 -5.30
CA PRO A 468 7.50 -8.56 -5.69
C PRO A 468 8.27 -9.82 -5.28
N ASP A 469 9.61 -9.80 -5.39
CA ASP A 469 10.45 -10.97 -5.08
C ASP A 469 10.43 -11.28 -3.58
N ASN A 470 10.63 -10.24 -2.76
CA ASN A 470 10.58 -10.37 -1.30
C ASN A 470 9.19 -10.80 -0.82
N LEU A 471 8.13 -10.34 -1.50
CA LEU A 471 6.76 -10.78 -1.21
C LEU A 471 6.57 -12.26 -1.54
N ALA A 472 7.03 -12.72 -2.70
CA ALA A 472 6.93 -14.12 -3.11
C ALA A 472 7.71 -15.04 -2.16
N GLU A 473 8.94 -14.68 -1.79
CA GLU A 473 9.73 -15.37 -0.79
C GLU A 473 9.00 -15.43 0.56
N ARG A 474 8.45 -14.30 1.01
CA ARG A 474 7.73 -14.24 2.28
C ARG A 474 6.47 -15.11 2.29
N ILE A 475 5.74 -15.17 1.18
CA ILE A 475 4.59 -16.09 1.04
C ILE A 475 5.07 -17.54 1.14
N ALA A 476 6.16 -17.91 0.46
CA ALA A 476 6.72 -19.26 0.51
C ALA A 476 7.14 -19.67 1.93
N GLU A 477 7.78 -18.77 2.67
CA GLU A 477 8.12 -18.98 4.09
C GLU A 477 6.89 -19.23 4.96
N LEU A 478 5.85 -18.39 4.84
CA LEU A 478 4.62 -18.52 5.62
C LEU A 478 3.84 -19.81 5.32
N VAL A 479 3.92 -20.30 4.08
CA VAL A 479 3.37 -21.60 3.69
C VAL A 479 4.17 -22.74 4.32
N LYS A 480 5.51 -22.65 4.31
CA LYS A 480 6.41 -23.64 4.93
C LYS A 480 6.23 -23.72 6.45
N GLU A 481 6.01 -22.58 7.11
CA GLU A 481 5.70 -22.50 8.55
C GLU A 481 4.28 -22.96 8.91
N GLY A 482 3.42 -23.21 7.91
CA GLY A 482 2.02 -23.59 8.12
C GLY A 482 1.09 -22.46 8.58
N LYS A 483 1.56 -21.19 8.55
CA LYS A 483 0.76 -20.00 8.86
C LYS A 483 -0.20 -19.63 7.73
N LEU A 484 0.20 -19.87 6.48
CA LEU A 484 -0.67 -19.80 5.31
C LEU A 484 -0.96 -21.21 4.80
N THR A 485 -2.25 -21.52 4.61
CA THR A 485 -2.70 -22.80 4.07
C THR A 485 -3.44 -22.61 2.75
N GLY A 486 -3.57 -23.67 1.96
CA GLY A 486 -4.31 -23.65 0.69
C GLY A 486 -3.51 -23.25 -0.55
N ILE A 487 -2.23 -22.87 -0.42
CA ILE A 487 -1.32 -22.62 -1.54
C ILE A 487 -0.54 -23.90 -1.85
N ALA A 488 -0.42 -24.24 -3.13
CA ALA A 488 0.30 -25.41 -3.63
C ALA A 488 1.61 -25.05 -4.34
N ASP A 489 1.64 -23.93 -5.07
CA ASP A 489 2.78 -23.49 -5.88
C ASP A 489 2.74 -21.97 -6.05
N ILE A 490 3.91 -21.35 -6.30
CA ILE A 490 4.07 -19.91 -6.54
C ILE A 490 4.91 -19.74 -7.79
N ARG A 491 4.43 -18.95 -8.76
CA ARG A 491 5.10 -18.75 -10.04
C ARG A 491 5.10 -17.28 -10.40
N ASP A 492 6.23 -16.77 -10.85
CA ASP A 492 6.30 -15.45 -11.46
C ASP A 492 6.32 -15.59 -12.98
N GLU A 493 5.29 -15.07 -13.63
CA GLU A 493 5.15 -15.00 -15.09
C GLU A 493 5.17 -13.53 -15.57
N SER A 494 5.78 -12.64 -14.78
CA SER A 494 5.94 -11.23 -15.13
C SER A 494 6.82 -11.08 -16.38
N SER A 495 6.40 -10.21 -17.30
CA SER A 495 7.18 -9.89 -18.50
C SER A 495 6.92 -8.46 -18.96
N GLY A 496 7.84 -7.88 -19.75
CA GLY A 496 7.65 -6.55 -20.33
C GLY A 496 6.40 -6.42 -21.22
N ARG A 497 5.85 -7.53 -21.75
CA ARG A 497 4.62 -7.54 -22.57
C ARG A 497 3.34 -7.73 -21.76
N THR A 498 3.37 -8.59 -20.74
CA THR A 498 2.19 -8.95 -19.94
C THR A 498 2.03 -8.11 -18.69
N GLY A 499 3.05 -7.33 -18.33
CA GLY A 499 3.12 -6.64 -17.05
C GLY A 499 3.43 -7.63 -15.91
N MET A 500 3.23 -7.17 -14.68
CA MET A 500 3.40 -8.01 -13.51
C MET A 500 2.33 -9.12 -13.49
N ARG A 501 2.75 -10.36 -13.22
CA ARG A 501 1.85 -11.51 -13.12
C ARG A 501 2.41 -12.57 -12.17
N LEU A 502 2.15 -12.40 -10.88
CA LEU A 502 2.50 -13.38 -9.84
C LEU A 502 1.34 -14.33 -9.59
N ILE A 503 1.52 -15.62 -9.88
CA ILE A 503 0.49 -16.66 -9.83
C ILE A 503 0.69 -17.53 -8.58
N LEU A 504 -0.35 -17.58 -7.74
CA LEU A 504 -0.44 -18.46 -6.59
C LEU A 504 -1.40 -19.61 -6.90
N VAL A 505 -0.85 -20.79 -7.19
CA VAL A 505 -1.65 -21.98 -7.49
C VAL A 505 -2.20 -22.55 -6.19
N LEU A 506 -3.51 -22.77 -6.12
CA LEU A 506 -4.15 -23.25 -4.91
C LEU A 506 -4.25 -24.78 -4.88
N LYS A 507 -4.43 -25.33 -3.68
CA LYS A 507 -4.80 -26.75 -3.49
C LYS A 507 -6.23 -26.98 -3.99
N ARG A 508 -6.54 -28.21 -4.42
CA ARG A 508 -7.83 -28.56 -5.06
C ARG A 508 -9.05 -28.29 -4.17
N ASP A 509 -8.88 -28.35 -2.86
CA ASP A 509 -9.89 -28.17 -1.82
C ASP A 509 -9.87 -26.75 -1.20
N ALA A 510 -8.95 -25.89 -1.64
CA ALA A 510 -8.80 -24.56 -1.07
C ALA A 510 -9.80 -23.56 -1.69
N VAL A 511 -10.47 -22.79 -0.83
CA VAL A 511 -11.36 -21.71 -1.25
C VAL A 511 -10.55 -20.46 -1.53
N ALA A 512 -10.47 -20.04 -2.80
CA ALA A 512 -9.64 -18.92 -3.27
C ALA A 512 -9.79 -17.64 -2.43
N LYS A 513 -11.02 -17.31 -2.07
CA LYS A 513 -11.31 -16.10 -1.29
C LYS A 513 -10.78 -16.15 0.15
N VAL A 514 -10.82 -17.33 0.78
CA VAL A 514 -10.29 -17.51 2.14
C VAL A 514 -8.77 -17.40 2.13
N VAL A 515 -8.11 -18.00 1.13
CA VAL A 515 -6.65 -17.89 0.95
C VAL A 515 -6.27 -16.43 0.70
N LEU A 516 -6.99 -15.73 -0.18
CA LEU A 516 -6.76 -14.32 -0.49
C LEU A 516 -6.90 -13.40 0.74
N ASN A 517 -7.93 -13.60 1.57
CA ASN A 517 -8.10 -12.81 2.79
C ASN A 517 -6.97 -13.06 3.81
N ASN A 518 -6.52 -14.31 3.94
CA ASN A 518 -5.36 -14.63 4.79
C ASN A 518 -4.07 -14.02 4.23
N LEU A 519 -3.89 -14.02 2.91
CA LEU A 519 -2.78 -13.35 2.24
C LEU A 519 -2.78 -11.84 2.58
N TYR A 520 -3.90 -11.13 2.41
CA TYR A 520 -4.00 -9.72 2.80
C TYR A 520 -3.72 -9.45 4.29
N LYS A 521 -3.95 -10.41 5.17
CA LYS A 521 -3.71 -10.25 6.61
C LYS A 521 -2.25 -10.46 7.01
N HIS A 522 -1.55 -11.33 6.29
CA HIS A 522 -0.24 -11.84 6.70
C HIS A 522 0.91 -11.42 5.77
N THR A 523 0.61 -10.78 4.63
CA THR A 523 1.61 -10.39 3.61
C THR A 523 1.39 -8.96 3.15
N GLN A 524 2.38 -8.40 2.45
CA GLN A 524 2.29 -7.05 1.86
C GLN A 524 1.43 -6.97 0.59
N LEU A 525 0.62 -8.01 0.29
CA LEU A 525 -0.48 -7.87 -0.67
C LEU A 525 -1.52 -6.85 -0.17
N GLN A 526 -1.53 -6.56 1.13
CA GLN A 526 -2.15 -5.36 1.67
C GLN A 526 -1.15 -4.68 2.59
N ASP A 527 -0.87 -3.42 2.36
CA ASP A 527 0.07 -2.63 3.14
C ASP A 527 -0.53 -1.27 3.52
N THR A 528 0.16 -0.51 4.35
CA THR A 528 -0.30 0.78 4.86
C THR A 528 0.74 1.87 4.58
N PHE A 529 0.32 2.87 3.81
CA PHE A 529 1.10 4.09 3.60
C PHE A 529 0.81 5.07 4.73
N GLY A 530 1.75 5.20 5.67
CA GLY A 530 1.71 6.20 6.73
C GLY A 530 2.08 7.59 6.20
N ALA A 531 1.08 8.33 5.71
CA ALA A 531 1.26 9.69 5.23
C ALA A 531 1.67 10.63 6.38
N ASN A 532 2.75 11.38 6.14
CA ASN A 532 3.27 12.38 7.05
C ASN A 532 3.77 13.57 6.22
N MET A 533 2.89 14.54 6.05
CA MET A 533 2.98 15.62 5.09
C MET A 533 3.81 16.78 5.64
N LEU A 534 5.13 16.57 5.71
CA LEU A 534 6.09 17.50 6.29
C LEU A 534 7.04 18.04 5.20
N ALA A 535 7.18 19.36 5.12
CA ALA A 535 8.07 20.03 4.17
C ALA A 535 8.71 21.28 4.81
N LEU A 536 9.75 21.82 4.16
CA LEU A 536 10.36 23.08 4.56
C LEU A 536 9.53 24.25 4.03
N VAL A 537 9.17 25.17 4.93
CA VAL A 537 8.59 26.48 4.63
C VAL A 537 9.54 27.52 5.19
N ASP A 538 10.15 28.33 4.32
CA ASP A 538 11.17 29.32 4.69
C ASP A 538 12.31 28.73 5.54
N GLY A 539 12.76 27.52 5.18
CA GLY A 539 13.82 26.80 5.89
C GLY A 539 13.39 26.13 7.19
N VAL A 540 12.12 26.22 7.58
CA VAL A 540 11.59 25.61 8.82
C VAL A 540 10.70 24.40 8.49
N PRO A 541 10.92 23.23 9.12
CA PRO A 541 10.08 22.06 8.90
C PRO A 541 8.67 22.29 9.49
N ARG A 542 7.63 22.15 8.65
CA ARG A 542 6.23 22.27 9.05
C ARG A 542 5.41 21.09 8.54
N THR A 543 4.50 20.61 9.37
CA THR A 543 3.43 19.69 8.93
C THR A 543 2.31 20.53 8.34
N LEU A 544 1.90 20.21 7.12
CA LEU A 544 0.96 21.02 6.34
C LEU A 544 -0.27 20.19 5.94
N ASN A 545 -1.42 20.86 5.85
CA ASN A 545 -2.61 20.30 5.24
C ASN A 545 -2.60 20.52 3.71
N LEU A 546 -3.55 19.91 2.98
CA LEU A 546 -3.60 19.99 1.52
C LEU A 546 -3.73 21.44 1.00
N ALA A 547 -4.57 22.26 1.65
CA ALA A 547 -4.78 23.66 1.26
C ALA A 547 -3.49 24.48 1.38
N GLN A 548 -2.71 24.27 2.44
CA GLN A 548 -1.44 24.96 2.66
C GLN A 548 -0.42 24.62 1.58
N PHE A 549 -0.27 23.34 1.19
CA PHE A 549 0.63 22.98 0.08
C PHE A 549 0.28 23.71 -1.21
N ILE A 550 -1.00 23.72 -1.58
CA ILE A 550 -1.46 24.37 -2.81
C ILE A 550 -1.26 25.89 -2.74
N ARG A 551 -1.53 26.51 -1.59
CA ARG A 551 -1.32 27.96 -1.38
C ARG A 551 0.14 28.36 -1.51
N PHE A 552 1.06 27.68 -0.83
CA PHE A 552 2.49 27.97 -0.95
C PHE A 552 3.01 27.79 -2.37
N TYR A 553 2.49 26.79 -3.09
CA TYR A 553 2.80 26.62 -4.51
C TYR A 553 2.26 27.77 -5.37
N VAL A 554 1.00 28.18 -5.18
CA VAL A 554 0.39 29.30 -5.89
C VAL A 554 1.15 30.60 -5.65
N GLU A 555 1.49 30.90 -4.39
CA GLU A 555 2.28 32.08 -4.03
C GLU A 555 3.64 32.09 -4.73
N HIS A 556 4.33 30.95 -4.74
CA HIS A 556 5.58 30.78 -5.47
C HIS A 556 5.42 31.03 -6.98
N GLN A 557 4.37 30.48 -7.61
CA GLN A 557 4.13 30.70 -9.04
C GLN A 557 3.82 32.16 -9.36
N ILE A 558 3.05 32.85 -8.52
CA ILE A 558 2.77 34.29 -8.71
C ILE A 558 4.05 35.10 -8.59
N GLU A 559 4.93 34.77 -7.64
CA GLU A 559 6.23 35.42 -7.52
C GLU A 559 7.11 35.19 -8.75
N VAL A 560 7.19 33.95 -9.24
CA VAL A 560 7.91 33.58 -10.47
C VAL A 560 7.39 34.40 -11.66
N ILE A 561 6.08 34.48 -11.86
CA ILE A 561 5.47 35.26 -12.95
C ILE A 561 5.77 36.76 -12.79
N ARG A 562 5.69 37.30 -11.57
CA ARG A 562 6.00 38.70 -11.29
C ARG A 562 7.46 39.02 -11.62
N ARG A 563 8.41 38.21 -11.16
CA ARG A 563 9.84 38.36 -11.42
C ARG A 563 10.16 38.24 -12.91
N ARG A 564 9.64 37.20 -13.58
CA ARG A 564 9.76 37.01 -15.03
C ARG A 564 9.27 38.23 -15.81
N THR A 565 8.08 38.73 -15.46
CA THR A 565 7.47 39.89 -16.13
C THR A 565 8.30 41.16 -15.88
N ALA A 566 8.82 41.35 -14.67
CA ALA A 566 9.70 42.47 -14.34
C ALA A 566 11.06 42.40 -15.07
N TYR A 567 11.64 41.20 -15.19
CA TYR A 567 12.84 40.97 -15.98
C TYR A 567 12.63 41.33 -17.45
N ARG A 568 11.56 40.78 -18.07
CA ARG A 568 11.20 41.05 -19.46
C ARG A 568 10.92 42.53 -19.67
N LEU A 569 10.21 43.19 -18.74
CA LEU A 569 9.95 44.63 -18.80
C LEU A 569 11.24 45.43 -18.78
N ARG A 570 12.16 45.13 -17.86
CA ARG A 570 13.47 45.79 -17.78
C ARG A 570 14.25 45.62 -19.08
N LYS A 571 14.29 44.41 -19.66
CA LYS A 571 14.97 44.15 -20.95
C LYS A 571 14.32 44.84 -22.13
N ALA A 572 12.98 44.86 -22.18
CA ALA A 572 12.24 45.58 -23.19
C ALA A 572 12.46 47.10 -23.07
N GLU A 573 12.48 47.67 -21.86
CA GLU A 573 12.77 49.07 -21.60
C GLU A 573 14.21 49.46 -21.96
N GLU A 574 15.20 48.64 -21.60
CA GLU A 574 16.60 48.82 -22.01
C GLU A 574 16.70 48.88 -23.55
N ARG A 575 16.03 47.97 -24.26
CA ARG A 575 16.03 47.93 -25.73
C ARG A 575 15.28 49.12 -26.35
N ALA A 576 14.09 49.43 -25.85
CA ALA A 576 13.28 50.57 -26.30
C ALA A 576 14.02 51.89 -26.08
N HIS A 577 14.75 52.02 -24.97
CA HIS A 577 15.57 53.18 -24.68
C HIS A 577 16.60 53.44 -25.78
N ILE A 578 17.35 52.42 -26.19
CA ILE A 578 18.27 52.54 -27.35
C ILE A 578 17.52 52.92 -28.62
N LEU A 579 16.43 52.23 -28.95
CA LEU A 579 15.68 52.46 -30.19
C LEU A 579 15.08 53.87 -30.26
N ARG A 580 14.59 54.42 -29.14
CA ARG A 580 14.11 55.81 -29.05
C ARG A 580 15.21 56.81 -29.41
N GLY A 581 16.43 56.58 -28.92
CA GLY A 581 17.60 57.40 -29.27
C GLY A 581 17.96 57.30 -30.76
N LEU A 582 17.95 56.07 -31.31
CA LEU A 582 18.21 55.84 -32.74
C LEU A 582 17.14 56.49 -33.64
N VAL A 583 15.86 56.40 -33.29
CA VAL A 583 14.77 57.05 -34.04
C VAL A 583 14.91 58.57 -34.01
N LYS A 584 15.17 59.18 -32.84
CA LYS A 584 15.47 60.61 -32.72
C LYS A 584 16.64 61.02 -33.64
N ALA A 585 17.72 60.23 -33.67
CA ALA A 585 18.87 60.50 -34.52
C ALA A 585 18.56 60.34 -36.02
N LEU A 586 17.72 59.38 -36.40
CA LEU A 586 17.30 59.15 -37.79
C LEU A 586 16.35 60.26 -38.31
N ASP A 587 15.60 60.90 -37.41
CA ASP A 587 14.75 62.05 -37.76
C ASP A 587 15.55 63.34 -37.96
N MET A 588 16.70 63.48 -37.30
CA MET A 588 17.64 64.63 -37.39
C MET A 588 18.99 64.25 -38.03
N LEU A 589 18.98 63.31 -38.99
CA LEU A 589 20.19 62.62 -39.46
C LEU A 589 21.30 63.56 -39.97
N ASP A 590 20.95 64.57 -40.78
CA ASP A 590 21.92 65.49 -41.35
C ASP A 590 22.62 66.33 -40.26
N GLU A 591 21.87 66.74 -39.24
CA GLU A 591 22.37 67.53 -38.11
C GLU A 591 23.27 66.68 -37.20
N VAL A 592 22.90 65.42 -36.99
CA VAL A 592 23.70 64.42 -36.28
C VAL A 592 25.03 64.16 -37.00
N ILE A 593 25.02 63.93 -38.32
CA ILE A 593 26.24 63.72 -39.12
C ILE A 593 27.11 64.99 -39.11
N ALA A 594 26.50 66.17 -39.25
CA ALA A 594 27.23 67.43 -39.22
C ALA A 594 27.90 67.67 -37.85
N LEU A 595 27.21 67.32 -36.75
CA LEU A 595 27.76 67.40 -35.40
C LEU A 595 28.92 66.43 -35.22
N ILE A 596 28.78 65.16 -35.59
CA ILE A 596 29.84 64.16 -35.47
C ILE A 596 31.07 64.57 -36.30
N ARG A 597 30.88 65.10 -37.52
CA ARG A 597 31.98 65.51 -38.40
C ARG A 597 32.74 66.76 -37.93
N ARG A 598 32.10 67.66 -37.18
CA ARG A 598 32.76 68.89 -36.65
C ARG A 598 33.43 68.68 -35.30
N SER A 599 33.05 67.62 -34.57
CA SER A 599 33.61 67.31 -33.25
C SER A 599 35.05 66.78 -33.36
N PRO A 600 36.03 67.36 -32.63
CA PRO A 600 37.42 66.90 -32.66
C PRO A 600 37.65 65.52 -32.03
N THR A 601 36.83 65.15 -31.04
CA THR A 601 36.94 63.86 -30.33
C THR A 601 35.59 63.14 -30.24
N VAL A 602 35.63 61.85 -29.95
CA VAL A 602 34.42 61.03 -29.68
C VAL A 602 33.66 61.56 -28.47
N GLU A 603 34.37 62.04 -27.44
CA GLU A 603 33.75 62.62 -26.25
C GLU A 603 33.00 63.91 -26.58
N ASP A 604 33.59 64.79 -27.39
CA ASP A 604 32.92 66.03 -27.84
C ASP A 604 31.68 65.72 -28.68
N ALA A 605 31.75 64.69 -29.55
CA ALA A 605 30.60 64.21 -30.31
C ALA A 605 29.51 63.67 -29.38
N ARG A 606 29.88 62.86 -28.37
CA ARG A 606 28.94 62.29 -27.40
C ARG A 606 28.19 63.38 -26.64
N GLN A 607 28.92 64.31 -26.01
CA GLN A 607 28.33 65.43 -25.27
C GLN A 607 27.45 66.31 -26.16
N GLY A 608 27.88 66.54 -27.41
CA GLY A 608 27.08 67.27 -28.39
C GLY A 608 25.78 66.56 -28.77
N LEU A 609 25.81 65.23 -28.95
CA LEU A 609 24.60 64.45 -29.26
C LEU A 609 23.62 64.40 -28.09
N ILE A 610 24.13 64.26 -26.86
CA ILE A 610 23.34 64.32 -25.62
C ILE A 610 22.53 65.61 -25.57
N GLN A 611 23.18 66.75 -25.82
CA GLN A 611 22.52 68.05 -25.80
C GLN A 611 21.58 68.27 -26.99
N LEU A 612 21.97 67.83 -28.19
CA LEU A 612 21.20 68.05 -29.42
C LEU A 612 19.88 67.28 -29.43
N LEU A 613 19.90 66.01 -29.02
CA LEU A 613 18.77 65.10 -29.13
C LEU A 613 18.00 64.90 -27.81
N ASP A 614 18.48 65.50 -26.71
CA ASP A 614 17.98 65.29 -25.35
C ASP A 614 17.93 63.78 -25.03
N ILE A 615 19.13 63.18 -25.01
CA ILE A 615 19.36 61.74 -24.84
C ILE A 615 20.47 61.50 -23.81
N ASP A 616 20.60 60.28 -23.30
CA ASP A 616 21.65 59.94 -22.34
C ASP A 616 22.94 59.40 -23.00
N GLU A 617 23.92 59.10 -22.14
CA GLU A 617 25.21 58.59 -22.57
C GLU A 617 25.09 57.24 -23.33
N VAL A 618 24.19 56.36 -22.88
CA VAL A 618 24.00 55.04 -23.50
C VAL A 618 23.41 55.16 -24.90
N GLN A 619 22.38 56.00 -25.07
CA GLN A 619 21.78 56.29 -26.37
C GLN A 619 22.76 56.98 -27.32
N SER A 620 23.50 57.97 -26.83
CA SER A 620 24.49 58.68 -27.65
C SER A 620 25.61 57.75 -28.13
N GLN A 621 26.08 56.83 -27.28
CA GLN A 621 27.05 55.81 -27.67
C GLN A 621 26.47 54.87 -28.74
N ALA A 622 25.21 54.42 -28.58
CA ALA A 622 24.56 53.57 -29.58
C ALA A 622 24.39 54.26 -30.95
N ILE A 623 24.20 55.59 -30.97
CA ILE A 623 24.19 56.38 -32.22
C ILE A 623 25.57 56.44 -32.86
N LEU A 624 26.63 56.63 -32.06
CA LEU A 624 28.02 56.65 -32.54
C LEU A 624 28.45 55.29 -33.10
N ASP A 625 27.97 54.19 -32.50
CA ASP A 625 28.23 52.82 -32.96
C ASP A 625 27.35 52.40 -34.15
N MET A 626 26.45 53.28 -34.61
CA MET A 626 25.53 52.99 -35.70
C MET A 626 26.25 52.84 -37.04
N GLN A 627 26.03 51.71 -37.70
CA GLN A 627 26.62 51.43 -39.01
C GLN A 627 25.84 52.10 -40.14
N LEU A 628 26.56 52.67 -41.13
CA LEU A 628 25.96 53.38 -42.28
C LEU A 628 24.88 52.59 -43.03
N ARG A 629 24.97 51.24 -43.07
CA ARG A 629 23.94 50.38 -43.68
C ARG A 629 22.55 50.52 -43.04
N ARG A 630 22.47 50.93 -41.77
CA ARG A 630 21.21 51.13 -41.03
C ARG A 630 20.44 52.37 -41.51
N LEU A 631 21.07 53.26 -42.28
CA LEU A 631 20.44 54.47 -42.83
C LEU A 631 19.57 54.18 -44.08
N ALA A 632 19.67 52.99 -44.66
CA ALA A 632 18.82 52.59 -45.77
C ALA A 632 17.33 52.64 -45.35
N ALA A 633 16.44 53.08 -46.25
CA ALA A 633 15.03 53.30 -45.93
C ALA A 633 14.34 52.10 -45.27
N LEU A 634 14.63 50.87 -45.75
CA LEU A 634 14.09 49.64 -45.17
C LEU A 634 14.63 49.36 -43.76
N GLU A 635 15.90 49.67 -43.49
CA GLU A 635 16.50 49.47 -42.16
C GLU A 635 15.99 50.51 -41.16
N ARG A 636 15.81 51.76 -41.59
CA ARG A 636 15.12 52.78 -40.79
C ARG A 636 13.71 52.35 -40.42
N GLN A 637 12.93 51.87 -41.39
CA GLN A 637 11.57 51.41 -41.13
C GLN A 637 11.54 50.24 -40.14
N LYS A 638 12.45 49.27 -40.27
CA LYS A 638 12.59 48.17 -39.30
C LYS A 638 12.83 48.67 -37.87
N ILE A 639 13.67 49.70 -37.67
CA ILE A 639 13.93 50.27 -36.35
C ILE A 639 12.67 50.91 -35.76
N ILE A 640 11.90 51.63 -36.58
CA ILE A 640 10.64 52.27 -36.17
C ILE A 640 9.60 51.20 -35.81
N ASP A 641 9.45 50.18 -36.67
CA ASP A 641 8.50 49.08 -36.45
C ASP A 641 8.89 48.25 -35.21
N GLU A 642 10.19 48.00 -35.00
CA GLU A 642 10.71 47.32 -33.81
C GLU A 642 10.39 48.12 -32.54
N LEU A 643 10.62 49.44 -32.54
CA LEU A 643 10.27 50.31 -31.42
C LEU A 643 8.76 50.26 -31.15
N ALA A 644 7.92 50.42 -32.18
CA ALA A 644 6.48 50.39 -32.03
C ALA A 644 5.98 49.05 -31.44
N LYS A 645 6.56 47.93 -31.87
CA LYS A 645 6.25 46.61 -31.32
C LYS A 645 6.66 46.50 -29.85
N ILE A 646 7.87 46.94 -29.50
CA ILE A 646 8.37 46.86 -28.12
C ILE A 646 7.58 47.79 -27.19
N GLU A 647 7.12 48.95 -27.63
CA GLU A 647 6.27 49.83 -26.81
C GLU A 647 4.92 49.16 -26.47
N ILE A 648 4.33 48.40 -27.40
CA ILE A 648 3.12 47.61 -27.13
C ILE A 648 3.43 46.51 -26.10
N GLU A 649 4.56 45.82 -26.24
CA GLU A 649 5.00 44.80 -25.29
C GLU A 649 5.24 45.37 -23.89
N ILE A 650 5.92 46.52 -23.78
CA ILE A 650 6.14 47.24 -22.51
C ILE A 650 4.80 47.60 -21.85
N ALA A 651 3.84 48.11 -22.63
CA ALA A 651 2.52 48.44 -22.12
C ALA A 651 1.79 47.21 -21.56
N ASP A 652 1.88 46.07 -22.25
CA ASP A 652 1.30 44.81 -21.78
C ASP A 652 1.98 44.28 -20.52
N LEU A 653 3.31 44.26 -20.48
CA LEU A 653 4.09 43.81 -19.32
C LEU A 653 3.81 44.67 -18.07
N ARG A 654 3.71 45.99 -18.23
CA ARG A 654 3.30 46.90 -17.14
C ARG A 654 1.88 46.62 -16.66
N ASP A 655 0.96 46.31 -17.58
CA ASP A 655 -0.43 45.96 -17.23
C ASP A 655 -0.50 44.63 -16.47
N ILE A 656 0.31 43.63 -16.83
CA ILE A 656 0.43 42.36 -16.11
C ILE A 656 0.95 42.61 -14.67
N LEU A 657 1.99 43.42 -14.50
CA LEU A 657 2.53 43.75 -13.16
C LEU A 657 1.52 44.51 -12.31
N ALA A 658 0.72 45.39 -12.92
CA ALA A 658 -0.28 46.20 -12.21
C ALA A 658 -1.53 45.40 -11.80
N LYS A 659 -1.85 44.29 -12.48
CA LYS A 659 -3.09 43.54 -12.28
C LYS A 659 -2.82 42.10 -11.78
N PRO A 660 -2.98 41.82 -10.48
CA PRO A 660 -2.83 40.46 -9.92
C PRO A 660 -3.75 39.43 -10.58
N GLN A 661 -4.94 39.82 -11.05
CA GLN A 661 -5.83 38.93 -11.81
C GLN A 661 -5.17 38.41 -13.09
N ARG A 662 -4.44 39.27 -13.83
CA ARG A 662 -3.74 38.84 -15.05
C ARG A 662 -2.60 37.87 -14.74
N GLN A 663 -1.88 38.09 -13.64
CA GLN A 663 -0.83 37.17 -13.18
C GLN A 663 -1.42 35.78 -12.89
N ARG A 664 -2.55 35.72 -12.17
CA ARG A 664 -3.27 34.48 -11.89
C ARG A 664 -3.78 33.79 -13.16
N THR A 665 -4.31 34.54 -14.12
CA THR A 665 -4.72 34.00 -15.43
C THR A 665 -3.54 33.36 -16.16
N ILE A 666 -2.39 34.03 -16.21
CA ILE A 666 -1.18 33.50 -16.86
C ILE A 666 -0.72 32.20 -16.18
N VAL A 667 -0.67 32.15 -14.84
CA VAL A 667 -0.33 30.90 -14.11
C VAL A 667 -1.32 29.79 -14.46
N SER A 668 -2.62 30.08 -14.47
CA SER A 668 -3.68 29.11 -14.76
C SER A 668 -3.58 28.56 -16.19
N GLU A 669 -3.35 29.42 -17.19
CA GLU A 669 -3.23 29.06 -18.60
C GLU A 669 -1.96 28.24 -18.87
N GLU A 670 -0.82 28.66 -18.32
CA GLU A 670 0.45 27.92 -18.50
C GLU A 670 0.39 26.55 -17.81
N LEU A 671 -0.23 26.44 -16.63
CA LEU A 671 -0.45 25.16 -15.97
C LEU A 671 -1.43 24.26 -16.76
N ALA A 672 -2.45 24.85 -17.39
CA ALA A 672 -3.37 24.12 -18.26
C ALA A 672 -2.66 23.53 -19.48
N GLU A 673 -1.73 24.28 -20.09
CA GLU A 673 -0.90 23.81 -21.21
C GLU A 673 -0.05 22.58 -20.80
N ILE A 674 0.64 22.67 -19.67
CA ILE A 674 1.44 21.57 -19.11
C ILE A 674 0.55 20.36 -18.84
N THR A 675 -0.61 20.57 -18.22
CA THR A 675 -1.55 19.50 -17.86
C THR A 675 -2.14 18.83 -19.11
N ALA A 676 -2.42 19.59 -20.17
CA ALA A 676 -2.88 19.05 -21.44
C ALA A 676 -1.80 18.21 -22.14
N LYS A 677 -0.53 18.59 -21.99
CA LYS A 677 0.60 17.90 -22.64
C LYS A 677 1.07 16.65 -21.87
N TYR A 678 1.08 16.70 -20.55
CA TYR A 678 1.70 15.67 -19.70
C TYR A 678 0.74 14.99 -18.72
N GLY A 679 -0.46 15.53 -18.52
CA GLY A 679 -1.45 14.94 -17.61
C GLY A 679 -2.03 13.65 -18.18
N ASP A 680 -2.18 12.66 -17.31
CA ASP A 680 -2.70 11.34 -17.63
C ASP A 680 -3.90 10.96 -16.73
N ASP A 681 -4.52 9.82 -17.04
CA ASP A 681 -5.63 9.30 -16.25
C ASP A 681 -5.12 8.73 -14.92
N ARG A 682 -6.00 8.77 -13.91
CA ARG A 682 -5.73 8.18 -12.59
C ARG A 682 -5.44 6.68 -12.74
N LEU A 683 -4.36 6.24 -12.09
CA LEU A 683 -3.89 4.86 -12.10
C LEU A 683 -4.46 4.07 -10.92
N THR A 684 -4.38 4.63 -9.71
CA THR A 684 -4.84 3.97 -8.48
C THR A 684 -6.36 4.08 -8.34
N GLN A 685 -7.03 2.94 -8.13
CA GLN A 685 -8.46 2.91 -7.90
C GLN A 685 -8.78 3.01 -6.40
N ILE A 686 -9.69 3.92 -6.04
CA ILE A 686 -10.18 4.03 -4.66
C ILE A 686 -11.48 3.24 -4.57
N ILE A 687 -11.47 2.17 -3.80
CA ILE A 687 -12.66 1.37 -3.50
C ILE A 687 -13.26 1.80 -2.15
N PRO A 688 -14.59 1.71 -1.98
CA PRO A 688 -15.20 1.92 -0.69
C PRO A 688 -14.50 1.09 0.39
N PHE A 689 -14.46 1.63 1.61
CA PHE A 689 -14.11 0.82 2.75
C PHE A 689 -15.27 -0.14 2.98
N ASP A 690 -15.24 -1.28 2.29
CA ASP A 690 -15.98 -2.45 2.74
C ASP A 690 -15.30 -2.86 4.04
N GLY A 691 -15.77 -2.28 5.16
CA GLY A 691 -15.33 -2.66 6.48
C GLY A 691 -15.37 -4.17 6.53
N GLU A 692 -14.19 -4.80 6.71
CA GLU A 692 -13.93 -6.22 6.46
C GLU A 692 -15.02 -6.87 5.62
N VAL A 693 -14.97 -6.83 4.26
CA VAL A 693 -15.94 -7.57 3.40
C VAL A 693 -16.28 -8.87 4.10
N SER A 694 -17.45 -8.89 4.72
CA SER A 694 -17.75 -9.98 5.61
C SER A 694 -17.98 -11.15 4.68
N MET A 695 -17.54 -12.35 5.06
CA MET A 695 -17.83 -13.52 4.23
C MET A 695 -19.35 -13.63 3.94
N GLU A 696 -20.17 -13.04 4.82
CA GLU A 696 -21.61 -12.90 4.75
C GLU A 696 -22.10 -12.10 3.52
N ASP A 697 -21.48 -10.98 3.12
CA ASP A 697 -21.97 -10.13 2.01
C ASP A 697 -21.89 -10.78 0.61
N LEU A 698 -21.20 -11.92 0.51
CA LEU A 698 -20.95 -12.67 -0.72
C LEU A 698 -21.82 -13.90 -0.84
N ILE A 699 -22.51 -14.22 0.24
CA ILE A 699 -23.39 -15.37 0.33
C ILE A 699 -24.77 -14.84 -0.02
N ALA A 700 -25.50 -15.52 -0.88
CA ALA A 700 -26.87 -15.11 -1.17
C ALA A 700 -27.72 -15.30 0.09
N ARG A 701 -28.56 -14.32 0.41
CA ARG A 701 -29.63 -14.47 1.40
C ARG A 701 -30.69 -15.40 0.82
N GLU A 702 -30.63 -16.67 1.21
CA GLU A 702 -31.59 -17.70 0.81
C GLU A 702 -32.04 -18.49 2.04
N ASP A 703 -33.23 -19.08 1.96
CA ASP A 703 -33.75 -19.94 3.01
C ASP A 703 -33.15 -21.35 2.86
N VAL A 704 -32.56 -21.84 3.95
CA VAL A 704 -31.97 -23.16 4.04
C VAL A 704 -32.59 -23.94 5.18
N VAL A 705 -32.67 -25.25 4.99
CA VAL A 705 -33.09 -26.20 6.02
C VAL A 705 -31.84 -26.64 6.76
N VAL A 706 -31.79 -26.36 8.06
CA VAL A 706 -30.73 -26.84 8.95
C VAL A 706 -31.22 -28.10 9.65
N THR A 707 -30.36 -29.12 9.67
CA THR A 707 -30.60 -30.40 10.36
C THR A 707 -29.44 -30.66 11.30
N ILE A 708 -29.74 -30.87 12.58
CA ILE A 708 -28.76 -31.26 13.61
C ILE A 708 -29.23 -32.58 14.22
N THR A 709 -28.35 -33.56 14.32
CA THR A 709 -28.66 -34.88 14.88
C THR A 709 -28.34 -34.92 16.37
N ARG A 710 -28.89 -35.90 17.11
CA ARG A 710 -28.59 -36.06 18.54
C ARG A 710 -27.13 -36.41 18.80
N THR A 711 -26.47 -37.03 17.83
CA THR A 711 -25.03 -37.32 17.85
C THR A 711 -24.18 -36.12 17.46
N GLY A 712 -24.77 -34.94 17.28
CA GLY A 712 -24.04 -33.68 17.06
C GLY A 712 -23.66 -33.42 15.61
N TYR A 713 -24.16 -34.14 14.62
CA TYR A 713 -23.90 -33.83 13.21
C TYR A 713 -24.86 -32.76 12.70
N ALA A 714 -24.32 -31.68 12.14
CA ALA A 714 -25.07 -30.58 11.56
C ALA A 714 -24.80 -30.43 10.06
N LYS A 715 -25.84 -30.05 9.31
CA LYS A 715 -25.77 -29.70 7.90
C LYS A 715 -26.82 -28.65 7.53
N ARG A 716 -26.59 -27.97 6.41
CA ARG A 716 -27.61 -27.17 5.71
C ARG A 716 -27.96 -27.79 4.37
N THR A 717 -29.22 -27.69 3.98
CA THR A 717 -29.74 -28.17 2.68
C THR A 717 -30.63 -27.07 2.09
N LYS A 718 -30.59 -26.85 0.77
CA LYS A 718 -31.46 -25.85 0.12
C LYS A 718 -32.94 -26.18 0.34
N ALA A 719 -33.74 -25.17 0.68
CA ALA A 719 -35.18 -25.35 0.96
C ALA A 719 -35.95 -25.92 -0.24
N ASP A 720 -35.54 -25.62 -1.48
CA ASP A 720 -36.19 -26.15 -2.69
C ASP A 720 -36.09 -27.67 -2.82
N LEU A 721 -35.07 -28.29 -2.23
CA LEU A 721 -34.98 -29.75 -2.18
C LEU A 721 -36.09 -30.35 -1.29
N TYR A 722 -36.75 -29.55 -0.45
CA TYR A 722 -37.87 -29.92 0.40
C TYR A 722 -39.26 -29.51 -0.10
N ARG A 723 -39.38 -28.71 -1.17
CA ARG A 723 -40.69 -28.38 -1.77
C ARG A 723 -41.34 -29.59 -2.42
N SER A 724 -42.58 -29.87 -2.04
CA SER A 724 -43.42 -30.93 -2.62
C SER A 724 -43.87 -30.59 -4.05
N GLN A 725 -43.84 -31.59 -4.94
CA GLN A 725 -44.55 -31.55 -6.23
C GLN A 725 -46.06 -31.47 -5.95
N LYS A 726 -46.74 -30.46 -6.51
CA LYS A 726 -48.21 -30.32 -6.38
C LYS A 726 -48.98 -31.42 -7.15
N ARG A 727 -50.05 -31.86 -6.48
CA ARG A 727 -51.24 -32.64 -6.90
C ARG A 727 -51.00 -34.00 -7.57
N GLY A 728 -51.19 -35.07 -6.79
CA GLY A 728 -51.48 -36.43 -7.26
C GLY A 728 -50.37 -37.47 -7.08
N GLY A 729 -49.21 -37.09 -6.52
CA GLY A 729 -48.11 -38.02 -6.25
C GLY A 729 -48.12 -38.52 -4.81
N LYS A 730 -47.94 -39.84 -4.62
CA LYS A 730 -47.67 -40.47 -3.31
C LYS A 730 -46.58 -39.70 -2.57
N GLY A 731 -46.82 -39.44 -1.28
CA GLY A 731 -45.99 -38.64 -0.39
C GLY A 731 -44.48 -38.87 -0.52
N VAL A 732 -43.74 -37.78 -0.44
CA VAL A 732 -42.27 -37.78 -0.46
C VAL A 732 -41.78 -38.53 0.78
N SER A 733 -41.40 -39.79 0.61
CA SER A 733 -40.78 -40.59 1.67
C SER A 733 -39.60 -39.82 2.25
N GLY A 734 -39.67 -39.52 3.55
CA GLY A 734 -38.51 -39.10 4.32
C GLY A 734 -37.38 -40.09 4.09
N ALA A 735 -36.15 -39.59 4.02
CA ALA A 735 -34.95 -40.41 3.84
C ALA A 735 -35.02 -41.63 4.77
N SER A 736 -34.63 -42.80 4.26
CA SER A 736 -34.45 -43.99 5.09
C SER A 736 -33.33 -43.74 6.10
N LEU A 737 -33.68 -43.14 7.23
CA LEU A 737 -32.81 -42.89 8.37
C LEU A 737 -32.38 -44.26 8.91
N ARG A 738 -31.07 -44.52 8.91
CA ARG A 738 -30.51 -45.63 9.69
C ARG A 738 -30.61 -45.28 11.18
N GLN A 739 -30.73 -46.29 12.03
CA GLN A 739 -31.01 -46.19 13.48
C GLN A 739 -30.12 -45.22 14.29
N ASP A 740 -28.95 -44.81 13.77
CA ASP A 740 -27.97 -43.98 14.49
C ASP A 740 -28.03 -42.46 14.19
N ASP A 741 -28.99 -41.98 13.38
CA ASP A 741 -29.00 -40.60 12.87
C ASP A 741 -30.32 -39.87 13.16
N ILE A 742 -30.76 -39.92 14.43
CA ILE A 742 -31.99 -39.23 14.86
C ILE A 742 -31.76 -37.72 14.86
N VAL A 743 -32.57 -37.00 14.07
CA VAL A 743 -32.58 -35.53 14.00
C VAL A 743 -33.10 -34.98 15.32
N SER A 744 -32.32 -34.11 15.98
CA SER A 744 -32.67 -33.41 17.22
C SER A 744 -33.20 -32.00 16.96
N HIS A 745 -32.68 -31.32 15.94
CA HIS A 745 -33.15 -29.99 15.55
C HIS A 745 -33.34 -29.93 14.03
N PHE A 746 -34.49 -29.40 13.60
CA PHE A 746 -34.86 -29.22 12.20
C PHE A 746 -35.60 -27.90 12.07
N PHE A 747 -35.04 -26.94 11.34
CA PHE A 747 -35.66 -25.64 11.15
C PHE A 747 -35.22 -24.98 9.84
N VAL A 748 -36.08 -24.12 9.31
CA VAL A 748 -35.76 -23.26 8.17
C VAL A 748 -35.21 -21.94 8.70
N ILE A 749 -34.11 -21.49 8.11
CA ILE A 749 -33.43 -20.26 8.51
C ILE A 749 -32.77 -19.62 7.29
N SER A 750 -32.66 -18.30 7.28
CA SER A 750 -31.84 -17.61 6.26
C SER A 750 -30.36 -17.94 6.46
N THR A 751 -29.61 -18.08 5.38
CA THR A 751 -28.14 -18.25 5.38
C THR A 751 -27.40 -17.29 6.32
N HIS A 752 -27.95 -16.09 6.51
CA HIS A 752 -27.36 -14.99 7.29
C HIS A 752 -27.81 -14.92 8.75
N SER A 753 -28.76 -15.74 9.18
CA SER A 753 -29.17 -15.71 10.58
C SER A 753 -28.18 -16.48 11.45
N TRP A 754 -28.12 -16.10 12.72
CA TRP A 754 -27.29 -16.73 13.72
C TRP A 754 -27.98 -17.95 14.32
N MET A 755 -27.18 -18.97 14.64
CA MET A 755 -27.55 -20.09 15.50
C MET A 755 -26.66 -20.04 16.73
N LEU A 756 -27.29 -19.97 17.90
CA LEU A 756 -26.63 -20.00 19.20
C LEU A 756 -26.71 -21.41 19.76
N PHE A 757 -25.57 -22.05 19.98
CA PHE A 757 -25.44 -23.40 20.52
C PHE A 757 -25.07 -23.32 22.00
N PHE A 758 -26.05 -23.54 22.86
CA PHE A 758 -25.86 -23.61 24.30
C PHE A 758 -25.49 -25.04 24.70
N THR A 759 -24.49 -25.18 25.55
CA THR A 759 -23.96 -26.49 25.95
C THR A 759 -24.30 -26.83 27.40
N ASN A 760 -24.27 -28.12 27.74
CA ASN A 760 -24.48 -28.60 29.11
C ASN A 760 -23.51 -27.97 30.13
N LYS A 761 -22.32 -27.54 29.69
CA LYS A 761 -21.31 -26.84 30.50
C LYS A 761 -21.54 -25.33 30.63
N GLY A 762 -22.68 -24.81 30.16
CA GLY A 762 -23.05 -23.40 30.36
C GLY A 762 -22.26 -22.43 29.47
N ARG A 763 -21.75 -22.91 28.34
CA ARG A 763 -21.13 -22.08 27.29
C ARG A 763 -22.12 -21.87 26.15
N VAL A 764 -21.89 -20.81 25.39
CA VAL A 764 -22.60 -20.56 24.13
C VAL A 764 -21.59 -20.33 23.01
N TYR A 765 -21.85 -21.02 21.91
CA TYR A 765 -21.15 -20.86 20.64
C TYR A 765 -22.11 -20.26 19.63
N ARG A 766 -21.59 -19.57 18.61
CA ARG A 766 -22.43 -19.02 17.55
C ARG A 766 -21.89 -19.46 16.20
N ALA A 767 -22.79 -19.74 15.27
CA ALA A 767 -22.47 -19.89 13.86
C ALA A 767 -23.57 -19.26 13.01
N LYS A 768 -23.21 -18.74 11.84
CA LYS A 768 -24.18 -18.41 10.81
C LYS A 768 -24.63 -19.68 10.10
N ALA A 769 -25.85 -19.67 9.57
CA ALA A 769 -26.37 -20.82 8.85
C ALA A 769 -25.46 -21.25 7.69
N TYR A 770 -24.84 -20.31 6.97
CA TYR A 770 -23.92 -20.62 5.86
C TYR A 770 -22.62 -21.33 6.29
N GLU A 771 -22.22 -21.24 7.56
CA GLU A 771 -20.99 -21.87 8.08
C GLU A 771 -21.16 -23.38 8.28
N LEU A 772 -22.40 -23.87 8.29
CA LEU A 772 -22.67 -25.30 8.26
C LEU A 772 -22.39 -25.86 6.85
N PRO A 773 -21.90 -27.11 6.76
CA PRO A 773 -21.65 -27.74 5.47
C PRO A 773 -22.95 -27.90 4.69
N GLU A 774 -22.95 -27.42 3.44
CA GLU A 774 -24.03 -27.67 2.50
C GLU A 774 -23.96 -29.12 2.02
N ALA A 775 -25.03 -29.88 2.24
CA ALA A 775 -25.06 -31.28 1.88
C ALA A 775 -26.45 -31.73 1.44
N ASN A 776 -26.47 -32.75 0.58
CA ASN A 776 -27.72 -33.35 0.11
C ASN A 776 -28.45 -34.07 1.28
N ARG A 777 -29.74 -34.35 1.11
CA ARG A 777 -30.64 -34.93 2.14
C ARG A 777 -30.09 -36.19 2.81
N VAL A 778 -29.34 -37.01 2.07
CA VAL A 778 -28.84 -38.33 2.54
C VAL A 778 -27.48 -38.23 3.27
N ALA A 779 -26.75 -37.11 3.15
CA ALA A 779 -25.43 -36.95 3.75
C ALA A 779 -25.52 -36.63 5.25
N LYS A 780 -24.52 -37.06 6.05
CA LYS A 780 -24.50 -36.85 7.51
C LYS A 780 -24.18 -35.42 7.93
N GLY A 781 -23.43 -34.65 7.12
CA GLY A 781 -22.90 -33.35 7.53
C GLY A 781 -21.63 -33.47 8.38
N GLN A 782 -21.36 -32.47 9.20
CA GLN A 782 -20.16 -32.38 10.03
C GLN A 782 -20.54 -32.31 11.51
N HIS A 783 -19.71 -32.90 12.38
CA HIS A 783 -19.94 -32.83 13.81
C HIS A 783 -19.70 -31.41 14.36
N VAL A 784 -20.70 -30.83 15.02
CA VAL A 784 -20.70 -29.47 15.59
C VAL A 784 -19.56 -29.21 16.56
N ALA A 785 -19.17 -30.20 17.36
CA ALA A 785 -18.03 -30.07 18.27
C ALA A 785 -16.71 -29.78 17.52
N ASN A 786 -16.55 -30.29 16.30
CA ASN A 786 -15.35 -30.03 15.48
C ASN A 786 -15.44 -28.65 14.81
N LEU A 787 -16.65 -28.23 14.42
CA LEU A 787 -16.88 -26.92 13.82
C LEU A 787 -16.70 -25.77 14.83
N LEU A 788 -17.17 -25.98 16.06
CA LEU A 788 -17.24 -24.96 17.12
C LEU A 788 -16.20 -25.14 18.22
N ALA A 789 -15.33 -26.16 18.13
CA ALA A 789 -14.29 -26.48 19.10
C ALA A 789 -14.82 -26.62 20.55
N PHE A 790 -15.74 -27.56 20.76
CA PHE A 790 -16.24 -27.87 22.10
C PHE A 790 -15.14 -28.48 23.00
N GLN A 791 -15.29 -28.30 24.31
CA GLN A 791 -14.44 -28.95 25.31
C GLN A 791 -14.78 -30.44 25.44
N PRO A 792 -13.89 -31.27 26.03
CA PRO A 792 -14.21 -32.65 26.38
C PRO A 792 -15.48 -32.72 27.24
N ASP A 793 -16.34 -33.71 26.98
CA ASP A 793 -17.63 -33.95 27.67
C ASP A 793 -18.69 -32.84 27.52
N GLU A 794 -18.47 -31.90 26.60
CA GLU A 794 -19.41 -30.84 26.27
C GLU A 794 -20.34 -31.27 25.13
N HIS A 795 -21.66 -31.14 25.34
CA HIS A 795 -22.69 -31.44 24.34
C HIS A 795 -23.76 -30.35 24.29
N ILE A 796 -24.48 -30.29 23.17
CA ILE A 796 -25.55 -29.29 22.97
C ILE A 796 -26.69 -29.57 23.94
N ALA A 797 -27.02 -28.57 24.76
CA ALA A 797 -28.22 -28.54 25.58
C ALA A 797 -29.40 -27.89 24.82
N GLN A 798 -29.14 -26.81 24.06
CA GLN A 798 -30.18 -26.11 23.30
C GLN A 798 -29.59 -25.36 22.10
N VAL A 799 -30.35 -25.25 21.01
CA VAL A 799 -30.03 -24.38 19.88
C VAL A 799 -31.10 -23.30 19.72
N ILE A 800 -30.69 -22.04 19.60
CA ILE A 800 -31.60 -20.91 19.36
C ILE A 800 -31.19 -20.21 18.07
N GLN A 801 -32.12 -20.09 17.14
CA GLN A 801 -31.98 -19.30 15.93
C GLN A 801 -32.42 -17.85 16.15
N ILE A 802 -31.60 -16.89 15.73
CA ILE A 802 -31.93 -15.46 15.78
C ILE A 802 -31.51 -14.77 14.47
N PRO A 803 -32.35 -13.88 13.90
CA PRO A 803 -31.93 -13.07 12.76
C PRO A 803 -30.86 -12.04 13.18
N ASN A 804 -30.98 -11.48 14.38
CA ASN A 804 -30.04 -10.55 15.01
C ASN A 804 -30.22 -10.58 16.54
N TYR A 805 -29.35 -9.91 17.28
CA TYR A 805 -29.37 -9.86 18.76
C TYR A 805 -30.40 -8.88 19.34
N GLU A 806 -31.23 -8.26 18.51
CA GLU A 806 -32.30 -7.33 18.90
C GLU A 806 -33.69 -7.99 18.88
N VAL A 807 -33.79 -9.24 18.40
CA VAL A 807 -35.06 -9.98 18.24
C VAL A 807 -35.82 -10.19 19.56
N ALA A 808 -35.11 -10.19 20.69
CA ALA A 808 -35.68 -10.25 22.02
C ALA A 808 -34.80 -9.47 23.00
N PRO A 809 -35.36 -8.86 24.05
CA PRO A 809 -34.57 -8.09 25.01
C PRO A 809 -33.68 -8.98 25.87
N TYR A 810 -34.14 -10.19 26.20
CA TYR A 810 -33.46 -11.08 27.13
C TYR A 810 -33.35 -12.52 26.63
N LEU A 811 -32.33 -13.19 27.13
CA LEU A 811 -32.18 -14.64 27.11
C LEU A 811 -32.29 -15.16 28.55
N VAL A 812 -33.14 -16.16 28.75
CA VAL A 812 -33.26 -16.88 30.02
C VAL A 812 -32.62 -18.26 29.90
N LEU A 813 -31.84 -18.62 30.91
CA LEU A 813 -31.16 -19.91 31.06
C LEU A 813 -31.67 -20.61 32.32
N ALA A 814 -31.82 -21.93 32.29
CA ALA A 814 -32.16 -22.73 33.46
C ALA A 814 -31.25 -23.94 33.62
N THR A 815 -30.84 -24.21 34.86
CA THR A 815 -29.93 -25.32 35.21
C THR A 815 -30.67 -26.49 35.84
N LYS A 816 -30.02 -27.65 35.82
CA LYS A 816 -30.48 -28.91 36.40
C LYS A 816 -30.86 -28.78 37.87
N ASN A 817 -30.10 -28.00 38.64
CA ASN A 817 -30.35 -27.73 40.05
C ASN A 817 -31.38 -26.61 40.31
N GLY A 818 -32.04 -26.08 39.27
CA GLY A 818 -33.20 -25.19 39.40
C GLY A 818 -32.83 -23.72 39.53
N LEU A 819 -31.60 -23.35 39.19
CA LEU A 819 -31.22 -21.96 39.02
C LEU A 819 -31.71 -21.46 37.67
N VAL A 820 -32.19 -20.22 37.65
CA VAL A 820 -32.57 -19.49 36.44
C VAL A 820 -31.79 -18.20 36.35
N LYS A 821 -31.45 -17.80 35.13
CA LYS A 821 -30.75 -16.55 34.89
C LYS A 821 -31.29 -15.85 33.67
N LYS A 822 -31.57 -14.55 33.82
CA LYS A 822 -31.91 -13.66 32.73
C LYS A 822 -30.70 -12.77 32.41
N THR A 823 -30.33 -12.69 31.14
CA THR A 823 -29.23 -11.86 30.64
C THR A 823 -29.70 -11.12 29.39
N ARG A 824 -29.20 -9.90 29.14
CA ARG A 824 -29.53 -9.17 27.91
C ARG A 824 -29.01 -9.95 26.70
N LEU A 825 -29.83 -10.11 25.66
CA LEU A 825 -29.45 -10.89 24.48
C LEU A 825 -28.19 -10.32 23.80
N ALA A 826 -28.09 -8.99 23.72
CA ALA A 826 -26.93 -8.30 23.15
C ALA A 826 -25.59 -8.61 23.84
N GLU A 827 -25.57 -9.07 25.09
CA GLU A 827 -24.30 -9.48 25.74
C GLU A 827 -23.66 -10.72 25.10
N PHE A 828 -24.43 -11.47 24.31
CA PHE A 828 -23.99 -12.66 23.59
C PHE A 828 -23.48 -12.35 22.18
N ASP A 829 -23.49 -11.09 21.75
CA ASP A 829 -22.85 -10.66 20.50
C ASP A 829 -21.34 -10.53 20.71
N SER A 830 -20.57 -11.49 20.21
CA SER A 830 -19.13 -11.55 20.44
C SER A 830 -18.37 -12.23 19.31
N ASN A 831 -17.34 -11.58 18.78
CA ASN A 831 -16.48 -12.10 17.71
C ASN A 831 -15.53 -13.24 18.12
N ARG A 832 -15.70 -13.82 19.32
CA ARG A 832 -14.86 -14.91 19.81
C ARG A 832 -15.35 -16.26 19.28
N SER A 833 -14.52 -16.93 18.48
CA SER A 833 -14.82 -18.25 17.89
C SER A 833 -14.82 -19.40 18.90
N GLY A 834 -14.04 -19.31 19.98
CA GLY A 834 -13.91 -20.37 21.00
C GLY A 834 -15.09 -20.51 21.97
N GLY A 835 -16.25 -19.92 21.66
CA GLY A 835 -17.40 -19.86 22.56
C GLY A 835 -17.17 -18.96 23.78
N ILE A 836 -18.26 -18.51 24.38
CA ILE A 836 -18.25 -17.62 25.54
C ILE A 836 -19.04 -18.21 26.70
N ILE A 837 -18.71 -17.81 27.92
CA ILE A 837 -19.46 -18.20 29.12
C ILE A 837 -20.88 -17.65 28.98
N ALA A 838 -21.88 -18.54 29.10
CA ALA A 838 -23.29 -18.18 29.14
C ALA A 838 -23.82 -18.17 30.57
N ILE A 839 -23.36 -19.08 31.44
CA ILE A 839 -23.69 -19.16 32.87
C ILE A 839 -22.57 -19.85 33.66
N ASN A 840 -22.29 -19.37 34.88
CA ASN A 840 -21.38 -20.07 35.80
C ASN A 840 -22.15 -21.18 36.52
N LEU A 841 -21.91 -22.43 36.12
CA LEU A 841 -22.49 -23.60 36.76
C LEU A 841 -21.83 -23.87 38.11
N ARG A 842 -22.61 -24.40 39.05
CA ARG A 842 -22.10 -24.94 40.32
C ARG A 842 -21.61 -26.38 40.09
N GLU A 843 -20.90 -26.92 41.08
CA GLU A 843 -20.46 -28.32 41.07
C GLU A 843 -21.66 -29.26 40.85
N ASP A 844 -21.49 -30.24 39.95
CA ASP A 844 -22.53 -31.19 39.49
C ASP A 844 -23.81 -30.58 38.88
N ASP A 845 -23.79 -29.32 38.47
CA ASP A 845 -24.89 -28.67 37.75
C ASP A 845 -24.66 -28.66 36.23
N GLU A 846 -25.75 -28.64 35.46
CA GLU A 846 -25.72 -28.60 34.00
C GLU A 846 -26.79 -27.65 33.47
N LEU A 847 -26.55 -27.05 32.31
CA LEU A 847 -27.59 -26.27 31.63
C LEU A 847 -28.65 -27.22 31.04
N VAL A 848 -29.93 -26.96 31.32
CA VAL A 848 -31.07 -27.76 30.85
C VAL A 848 -31.86 -27.05 29.76
N GLY A 849 -32.01 -25.73 29.85
CA GLY A 849 -32.82 -24.98 28.89
C GLY A 849 -32.32 -23.56 28.66
N ALA A 850 -32.56 -23.06 27.45
CA ALA A 850 -32.34 -21.68 27.05
C ALA A 850 -33.54 -21.20 26.20
N ALA A 851 -34.02 -19.99 26.45
CA ALA A 851 -35.14 -19.41 25.71
C ALA A 851 -35.02 -17.88 25.62
N LEU A 852 -35.51 -17.30 24.53
CA LEU A 852 -35.61 -15.85 24.35
C LEU A 852 -36.87 -15.34 25.07
N ALA A 853 -36.74 -14.33 25.93
CA ALA A 853 -37.86 -13.86 26.73
C ALA A 853 -37.98 -12.33 26.74
N ALA A 854 -39.21 -11.85 26.85
CA ALA A 854 -39.59 -10.49 27.17
C ALA A 854 -39.91 -10.35 28.68
N PRO A 855 -39.90 -9.12 29.24
CA PRO A 855 -40.26 -8.90 30.65
C PRO A 855 -41.66 -9.40 31.04
N GLU A 856 -42.60 -9.42 30.10
CA GLU A 856 -43.99 -9.81 30.26
C GLU A 856 -44.23 -11.34 30.17
N ASP A 857 -43.24 -12.11 29.73
CA ASP A 857 -43.39 -13.55 29.58
C ASP A 857 -43.38 -14.27 30.93
N ASP A 858 -44.09 -15.40 31.01
CA ASP A 858 -44.02 -16.31 32.14
C ASP A 858 -43.11 -17.50 31.82
N LEU A 859 -42.31 -17.90 32.81
CA LEU A 859 -41.49 -19.10 32.75
C LEU A 859 -42.20 -20.26 33.44
N LEU A 860 -42.24 -21.41 32.78
CA LEU A 860 -42.69 -22.67 33.34
C LEU A 860 -41.51 -23.62 33.49
N LEU A 861 -41.17 -23.97 34.74
CA LEU A 861 -40.16 -24.97 35.06
C LEU A 861 -40.86 -26.27 35.47
N VAL A 862 -40.44 -27.40 34.89
CA VAL A 862 -40.99 -28.73 35.18
C VAL A 862 -39.88 -29.65 35.67
N SER A 863 -40.13 -30.39 36.76
CA SER A 863 -39.19 -31.34 37.36
C SER A 863 -39.43 -32.78 36.92
N LYS A 864 -38.42 -33.64 37.06
CA LYS A 864 -38.54 -35.08 36.76
C LYS A 864 -39.57 -35.79 37.65
N LYS A 865 -39.76 -35.34 38.90
CA LYS A 865 -40.82 -35.84 39.81
C LYS A 865 -42.16 -35.11 39.66
N ALA A 866 -42.43 -34.57 38.47
CA ALA A 866 -43.72 -33.98 38.09
C ALA A 866 -44.17 -32.82 38.98
N GLN A 867 -43.24 -32.01 39.47
CA GLN A 867 -43.57 -30.68 39.97
C GLN A 867 -43.42 -29.65 38.85
N ALA A 868 -44.26 -28.62 38.85
CA ALA A 868 -44.17 -27.52 37.90
C ALA A 868 -44.38 -26.17 38.60
N ILE A 869 -43.55 -25.18 38.29
CA ILE A 869 -43.71 -23.82 38.81
C ILE A 869 -43.77 -22.83 37.65
N ARG A 870 -44.80 -21.97 37.67
CA ARG A 870 -44.98 -20.86 36.74
C ARG A 870 -44.72 -19.55 37.47
N PHE A 871 -43.88 -18.67 36.94
CA PHE A 871 -43.63 -17.34 37.52
C PHE A 871 -43.24 -16.33 36.43
N ASN A 872 -43.49 -15.05 36.69
CA ASN A 872 -43.24 -13.98 35.73
C ASN A 872 -41.73 -13.74 35.53
N ALA A 873 -41.32 -13.42 34.30
CA ALA A 873 -39.96 -13.07 33.94
C ALA A 873 -39.66 -11.55 34.08
N THR A 874 -40.47 -10.79 34.82
CA THR A 874 -40.29 -9.35 35.02
C THR A 874 -38.92 -9.01 35.63
N ASP A 875 -38.45 -7.78 35.44
CA ASP A 875 -37.17 -7.33 36.02
C ASP A 875 -37.17 -7.33 37.56
N GLU A 876 -38.35 -7.19 38.18
CA GLU A 876 -38.53 -7.31 39.64
C GLU A 876 -38.38 -8.75 40.13
N ALA A 877 -39.01 -9.71 39.44
CA ALA A 877 -38.98 -11.12 39.82
C ALA A 877 -37.64 -11.78 39.47
N LEU A 878 -37.11 -11.45 38.28
CA LEU A 878 -35.90 -12.02 37.71
C LEU A 878 -35.04 -10.91 37.09
N ARG A 879 -34.23 -10.23 37.92
CA ARG A 879 -33.35 -9.15 37.43
C ARG A 879 -32.38 -9.62 36.35
N PRO A 880 -32.12 -8.82 35.30
CA PRO A 880 -31.03 -9.09 34.36
C PRO A 880 -29.67 -9.11 35.06
N MET A 881 -28.84 -10.10 34.73
CA MET A 881 -27.49 -10.29 35.28
C MET A 881 -26.50 -10.54 34.15
N GLY A 882 -25.23 -10.18 34.37
CA GLY A 882 -24.17 -10.44 33.40
C GLY A 882 -23.90 -11.92 33.17
N ARG A 883 -23.29 -12.25 32.02
CA ARG A 883 -23.00 -13.62 31.59
C ARG A 883 -22.22 -14.49 32.59
N ALA A 884 -21.17 -13.97 33.22
CA ALA A 884 -20.32 -14.73 34.15
C ALA A 884 -20.90 -14.78 35.58
N THR A 885 -22.20 -15.10 35.72
CA THR A 885 -22.90 -15.26 37.00
C THR A 885 -23.75 -16.53 36.99
N SER A 886 -24.09 -17.05 38.18
CA SER A 886 -24.81 -18.33 38.35
C SER A 886 -26.35 -18.24 38.37
N GLY A 887 -26.92 -17.03 38.30
CA GLY A 887 -28.37 -16.83 38.37
C GLY A 887 -28.95 -16.90 39.79
N VAL A 888 -30.28 -17.02 39.86
CA VAL A 888 -31.08 -17.06 41.10
C VAL A 888 -31.94 -18.31 41.14
N ILE A 889 -32.45 -18.69 42.32
CA ILE A 889 -33.31 -19.88 42.45
C ILE A 889 -34.64 -19.63 41.74
N GLY A 890 -34.95 -20.46 40.74
CA GLY A 890 -36.22 -20.50 40.01
C GLY A 890 -37.18 -21.54 40.59
N MET A 891 -36.68 -22.73 40.91
CA MET A 891 -37.45 -23.82 41.52
C MET A 891 -36.63 -24.51 42.61
N ARG A 892 -37.30 -24.96 43.70
CA ARG A 892 -36.67 -25.80 44.72
C ARG A 892 -37.10 -27.24 44.55
N PHE A 893 -36.13 -28.14 44.56
CA PHE A 893 -36.35 -29.58 44.46
C PHE A 893 -36.39 -30.27 45.84
N GLY A 894 -37.06 -31.43 45.89
CA GLY A 894 -36.91 -32.39 46.99
C GLY A 894 -35.72 -33.31 46.77
N GLU A 895 -35.53 -34.30 47.63
CA GLU A 895 -34.45 -35.28 47.46
C GLU A 895 -34.56 -36.04 46.13
N ALA A 896 -33.44 -36.13 45.40
CA ALA A 896 -33.33 -36.81 44.11
C ALA A 896 -34.35 -36.33 43.05
N ASP A 897 -34.65 -35.04 43.01
CA ASP A 897 -35.42 -34.39 41.93
C ASP A 897 -34.56 -33.31 41.27
N GLU A 898 -34.81 -33.05 39.99
CA GLU A 898 -34.05 -32.13 39.17
C GLU A 898 -34.93 -31.54 38.07
N LEU A 899 -34.45 -30.44 37.47
CA LEU A 899 -35.15 -29.79 36.37
C LEU A 899 -35.17 -30.71 35.15
N LEU A 900 -36.35 -30.92 34.58
CA LEU A 900 -36.55 -31.67 33.35
C LEU A 900 -36.61 -30.74 32.13
N ALA A 901 -37.37 -29.64 32.23
CA ALA A 901 -37.56 -28.70 31.13
C ALA A 901 -37.85 -27.29 31.67
N MET A 902 -37.49 -26.29 30.85
CA MET A 902 -37.90 -24.91 30.99
C MET A 902 -38.61 -24.50 29.70
N GLU A 903 -39.83 -24.00 29.84
CA GLU A 903 -40.66 -23.54 28.73
C GLU A 903 -41.15 -22.12 28.97
N LEU A 904 -41.41 -21.38 27.88
CA LEU A 904 -42.13 -20.11 27.95
C LEU A 904 -43.62 -20.36 27.82
N VAL A 905 -44.39 -19.70 28.66
CA VAL A 905 -45.84 -19.79 28.62
C VAL A 905 -46.37 -18.99 27.44
N GLN A 906 -47.26 -19.60 26.67
CA GLN A 906 -47.99 -18.95 25.59
C GLN A 906 -49.49 -19.19 25.80
N ASP A 907 -50.28 -18.13 25.71
CA ASP A 907 -51.72 -18.19 25.91
C ASP A 907 -52.38 -19.11 24.85
N GLY A 908 -53.34 -19.93 25.28
CA GLY A 908 -54.03 -20.89 24.41
C GLY A 908 -53.26 -22.20 24.12
N MET A 909 -52.05 -22.35 24.65
CA MET A 909 -51.28 -23.60 24.55
C MET A 909 -51.57 -24.57 25.71
N ASP A 910 -51.27 -25.85 25.50
CA ASP A 910 -51.33 -26.88 26.52
C ASP A 910 -49.91 -27.30 26.95
N VAL A 911 -49.73 -27.61 28.24
CA VAL A 911 -48.53 -28.29 28.76
C VAL A 911 -48.71 -29.78 28.57
N LEU A 912 -47.91 -30.39 27.71
CA LEU A 912 -47.82 -31.84 27.55
C LEU A 912 -46.67 -32.39 28.38
N VAL A 913 -46.97 -33.41 29.16
CA VAL A 913 -45.97 -34.18 29.90
C VAL A 913 -46.10 -35.65 29.55
N ALA A 914 -44.96 -36.35 29.48
CA ALA A 914 -44.96 -37.79 29.27
C ALA A 914 -43.94 -38.53 30.11
N THR A 915 -44.22 -39.81 30.35
CA THR A 915 -43.40 -40.72 31.13
C THR A 915 -42.58 -41.66 30.26
N ASN A 916 -41.48 -42.18 30.82
CA ASN A 916 -40.68 -43.22 30.18
C ASN A 916 -41.48 -44.50 29.86
N GLY A 917 -42.59 -44.76 30.57
CA GLY A 917 -43.49 -45.89 30.32
C GLY A 917 -44.48 -45.70 29.16
N GLY A 918 -44.38 -44.61 28.39
CA GLY A 918 -45.24 -44.41 27.21
C GLY A 918 -46.60 -43.80 27.50
N TYR A 919 -46.75 -43.05 28.60
CA TYR A 919 -47.99 -42.35 28.95
C TYR A 919 -47.81 -40.86 28.83
N ALA A 920 -48.82 -40.16 28.29
CA ALA A 920 -48.80 -38.72 28.15
C ALA A 920 -50.15 -38.09 28.49
N LYS A 921 -50.13 -36.80 28.82
CA LYS A 921 -51.33 -35.99 28.97
C LYS A 921 -51.08 -34.55 28.57
N ARG A 922 -52.17 -33.83 28.28
CA ARG A 922 -52.17 -32.39 28.05
C ARG A 922 -52.98 -31.69 29.10
N THR A 923 -52.48 -30.58 29.60
CA THR A 923 -53.21 -29.72 30.52
C THR A 923 -53.12 -28.27 30.08
N PRO A 924 -54.26 -27.56 29.98
CA PRO A 924 -54.26 -26.14 29.62
C PRO A 924 -53.30 -25.34 30.50
N ILE A 925 -52.59 -24.37 29.92
CA ILE A 925 -51.59 -23.60 30.67
C ILE A 925 -52.20 -22.74 31.77
N GLU A 926 -53.48 -22.38 31.63
CA GLU A 926 -54.26 -21.60 32.60
C GLU A 926 -54.48 -22.35 33.92
N GLU A 927 -54.37 -23.69 33.91
CA GLU A 927 -54.48 -24.51 35.12
C GLU A 927 -53.18 -24.47 35.96
N TYR A 928 -52.11 -23.84 35.47
CA TYR A 928 -50.88 -23.58 36.22
C TYR A 928 -50.91 -22.14 36.75
N PRO A 929 -51.23 -21.93 38.05
CA PRO A 929 -51.29 -20.61 38.62
C PRO A 929 -49.88 -20.02 38.72
N VAL A 930 -49.78 -18.73 38.45
CA VAL A 930 -48.56 -17.94 38.64
C VAL A 930 -48.22 -17.91 40.14
N GLN A 931 -46.97 -18.23 40.48
CA GLN A 931 -46.43 -18.21 41.84
C GLN A 931 -45.17 -17.36 41.89
N GLY A 932 -44.67 -17.07 43.09
CA GLY A 932 -43.33 -16.51 43.26
C GLY A 932 -42.25 -17.55 42.93
N ARG A 933 -41.14 -17.12 42.31
CA ARG A 933 -39.99 -17.98 42.04
C ARG A 933 -39.41 -18.61 43.31
N GLY A 934 -38.78 -19.77 43.17
CA GLY A 934 -38.09 -20.47 44.26
C GLY A 934 -39.02 -21.28 45.18
N GLY A 935 -40.28 -21.48 44.77
CA GLY A 935 -41.19 -22.47 45.36
C GLY A 935 -40.91 -23.89 44.87
N LYS A 936 -41.63 -24.87 45.44
CA LYS A 936 -41.63 -26.27 44.96
C LYS A 936 -42.54 -26.50 43.76
N GLY A 937 -43.45 -25.55 43.47
CA GLY A 937 -44.45 -25.68 42.42
C GLY A 937 -45.65 -26.52 42.82
N VAL A 938 -46.42 -26.91 41.81
CA VAL A 938 -47.63 -27.74 41.89
C VAL A 938 -47.42 -29.05 41.14
N LEU A 939 -48.17 -30.08 41.51
CA LEU A 939 -48.08 -31.35 40.81
C LEU A 939 -48.64 -31.23 39.38
N THR A 940 -47.82 -31.54 38.38
CA THR A 940 -48.20 -31.55 36.95
C THR A 940 -48.68 -32.91 36.47
N ALA A 941 -48.31 -34.02 37.12
CA ALA A 941 -48.80 -35.37 36.79
C ALA A 941 -48.73 -36.32 37.99
N LYS A 942 -49.61 -37.31 38.02
CA LYS A 942 -49.57 -38.39 39.03
C LYS A 942 -48.61 -39.50 38.58
N ILE A 943 -47.42 -39.54 39.16
CA ILE A 943 -46.40 -40.58 38.91
C ILE A 943 -46.73 -41.86 39.71
N THR A 944 -46.58 -43.02 39.07
CA THR A 944 -46.68 -44.36 39.70
C THR A 944 -45.50 -45.21 39.27
N GLU A 945 -44.95 -46.07 40.14
CA GLU A 945 -43.79 -46.92 39.82
C GLU A 945 -43.94 -47.70 38.50
N ARG A 946 -45.13 -48.24 38.23
CA ARG A 946 -45.43 -49.01 37.01
C ARG A 946 -45.32 -48.20 35.70
N ARG A 947 -45.45 -46.88 35.75
CA ARG A 947 -45.41 -45.98 34.57
C ARG A 947 -44.13 -45.15 34.48
N GLY A 948 -43.28 -45.26 35.50
CA GLY A 948 -42.00 -44.55 35.68
C GLY A 948 -42.09 -43.02 35.69
N GLY A 949 -40.94 -42.35 35.57
CA GLY A 949 -40.78 -40.91 35.73
C GLY A 949 -41.04 -40.11 34.45
N LEU A 950 -41.13 -38.77 34.58
CA LEU A 950 -41.25 -37.89 33.41
C LEU A 950 -39.96 -37.87 32.59
N VAL A 951 -40.11 -37.90 31.27
CA VAL A 951 -39.01 -37.86 30.29
C VAL A 951 -39.09 -36.69 29.31
N GLY A 952 -40.22 -35.99 29.29
CA GLY A 952 -40.37 -34.76 28.52
C GLY A 952 -41.54 -33.93 29.05
N ALA A 953 -41.39 -32.62 28.95
CA ALA A 953 -42.43 -31.64 29.16
C ALA A 953 -42.28 -30.57 28.07
N LEU A 954 -43.37 -30.24 27.38
CA LEU A 954 -43.38 -29.33 26.23
C LEU A 954 -44.63 -28.44 26.31
N VAL A 955 -44.51 -27.16 25.91
CA VAL A 955 -45.66 -26.29 25.64
C VAL A 955 -46.04 -26.43 24.16
N ILE A 956 -47.25 -26.88 23.89
CA ILE A 956 -47.67 -27.31 22.55
C ILE A 956 -49.11 -26.90 22.20
N SER A 957 -49.35 -26.77 20.90
CA SER A 957 -50.66 -26.62 20.28
C SER A 957 -51.33 -27.98 20.06
N PRO A 958 -52.69 -28.06 20.05
CA PRO A 958 -53.40 -29.28 19.70
C PRO A 958 -53.11 -29.86 18.32
N GLU A 959 -52.68 -29.00 17.38
CA GLU A 959 -52.38 -29.39 15.99
C GLU A 959 -50.91 -29.78 15.78
N ASP A 960 -50.09 -29.75 16.85
CA ASP A 960 -48.70 -30.20 16.77
C ASP A 960 -48.59 -31.73 16.65
N GLU A 961 -47.39 -32.19 16.31
CA GLU A 961 -47.02 -33.59 16.41
C GLU A 961 -45.77 -33.75 17.28
N LEU A 962 -45.55 -34.97 17.77
CA LEU A 962 -44.44 -35.31 18.65
C LEU A 962 -43.63 -36.44 18.07
N PHE A 963 -42.31 -36.37 18.26
CA PHE A 963 -41.43 -37.51 18.17
C PHE A 963 -41.13 -38.04 19.56
N ALA A 964 -41.41 -39.33 19.78
CA ALA A 964 -40.96 -40.06 20.95
C ALA A 964 -39.84 -41.02 20.55
N ILE A 965 -38.73 -40.96 21.30
CA ILE A 965 -37.56 -41.79 21.05
C ILE A 965 -37.54 -42.90 22.11
N THR A 966 -37.42 -44.14 21.68
CA THR A 966 -37.38 -45.31 22.57
C THR A 966 -35.94 -45.75 22.87
N SER A 967 -35.74 -46.47 23.98
CA SER A 967 -34.42 -46.92 24.46
C SER A 967 -33.70 -47.88 23.50
N ASN A 968 -34.43 -48.51 22.59
CA ASN A 968 -33.89 -49.36 21.51
C ASN A 968 -33.69 -48.60 20.18
N GLY A 969 -33.74 -47.26 20.19
CA GLY A 969 -33.47 -46.42 19.01
C GLY A 969 -34.64 -46.29 18.04
N GLY A 970 -35.86 -46.69 18.42
CA GLY A 970 -37.06 -46.42 17.65
C GLY A 970 -37.49 -44.95 17.76
N VAL A 971 -37.99 -44.39 16.67
CA VAL A 971 -38.59 -43.05 16.65
C VAL A 971 -40.04 -43.19 16.20
N ILE A 972 -40.96 -42.69 17.01
CA ILE A 972 -42.39 -42.78 16.76
C ILE A 972 -42.94 -41.36 16.65
N ARG A 973 -43.56 -41.06 15.50
CA ARG A 973 -44.30 -39.82 15.27
C ARG A 973 -45.74 -40.02 15.73
N THR A 974 -46.23 -39.15 16.61
CA THR A 974 -47.59 -39.22 17.15
C THR A 974 -48.22 -37.83 17.12
N PRO A 975 -49.40 -37.65 16.50
CA PRO A 975 -50.11 -36.38 16.57
C PRO A 975 -50.53 -36.08 18.01
N VAL A 976 -50.55 -34.80 18.37
CA VAL A 976 -50.85 -34.35 19.73
C VAL A 976 -52.35 -34.42 20.03
N LYS A 977 -53.18 -34.15 19.02
CA LYS A 977 -54.65 -34.07 19.10
C LYS A 977 -55.32 -35.25 19.83
N PRO A 978 -54.92 -36.53 19.64
CA PRO A 978 -55.51 -37.66 20.36
C PRO A 978 -55.08 -37.79 21.83
N VAL A 979 -53.99 -37.12 22.25
CA VAL A 979 -53.55 -37.15 23.65
C VAL A 979 -54.60 -36.46 24.52
N ARG A 980 -55.09 -37.14 25.55
CA ARG A 980 -56.20 -36.62 26.36
C ARG A 980 -55.84 -35.26 26.98
N ARG A 981 -56.67 -34.25 26.67
CA ARG A 981 -56.66 -32.94 27.31
C ARG A 981 -57.48 -32.98 28.60
N THR A 982 -56.87 -32.68 29.74
CA THR A 982 -57.53 -32.70 31.05
C THR A 982 -57.24 -31.42 31.81
N ARG A 983 -58.29 -30.78 32.37
CA ARG A 983 -58.14 -29.63 33.27
C ARG A 983 -57.46 -30.02 34.59
N ASP A 984 -57.71 -31.22 35.09
CA ASP A 984 -57.02 -31.70 36.29
C ASP A 984 -55.55 -32.06 35.96
N ARG A 985 -54.64 -31.33 36.61
CA ARG A 985 -53.19 -31.57 36.56
C ARG A 985 -52.80 -32.89 37.21
N ASN A 986 -53.48 -33.32 38.27
CA ASN A 986 -53.15 -34.51 39.04
C ASN A 986 -53.73 -35.80 38.44
N THR A 987 -53.60 -35.96 37.13
CA THR A 987 -54.06 -37.15 36.41
C THR A 987 -52.87 -37.94 35.85
N MET A 988 -53.10 -39.22 35.55
CA MET A 988 -52.07 -40.17 35.12
C MET A 988 -51.85 -40.20 33.59
N GLY A 989 -52.67 -39.47 32.83
CA GLY A 989 -52.63 -39.49 31.36
C GLY A 989 -53.09 -40.79 30.71
N VAL A 990 -53.09 -40.77 29.38
CA VAL A 990 -53.43 -41.91 28.51
C VAL A 990 -52.17 -42.50 27.91
N LYS A 991 -52.29 -43.72 27.38
CA LYS A 991 -51.18 -44.36 26.68
C LYS A 991 -50.90 -43.58 25.39
N LEU A 992 -49.69 -43.08 25.26
CA LEU A 992 -49.21 -42.39 24.06
C LEU A 992 -48.88 -43.41 22.97
N MET A 993 -48.29 -44.56 23.35
CA MET A 993 -47.94 -45.65 22.44
C MET A 993 -47.77 -46.99 23.17
N ASP A 994 -47.87 -48.09 22.41
CA ASP A 994 -47.50 -49.43 22.85
C ASP A 994 -45.98 -49.62 22.79
N LEU A 995 -45.36 -49.78 23.96
CA LEU A 995 -43.93 -50.10 24.06
C LEU A 995 -43.74 -51.61 24.25
N PRO A 996 -42.77 -52.24 23.56
CA PRO A 996 -42.36 -53.62 23.84
C PRO A 996 -41.84 -53.77 25.27
N GLU A 997 -41.87 -55.00 25.81
CA GLU A 997 -41.40 -55.29 27.15
C GLU A 997 -39.90 -54.93 27.30
N GLY A 998 -39.56 -54.16 28.33
CA GLY A 998 -38.21 -53.64 28.58
C GLY A 998 -37.81 -52.38 27.78
N VAL A 999 -38.67 -51.89 26.87
CA VAL A 999 -38.43 -50.67 26.10
C VAL A 999 -39.09 -49.47 26.78
N THR A 1000 -38.36 -48.36 26.90
CA THR A 1000 -38.83 -47.11 27.52
C THR A 1000 -38.66 -45.93 26.57
N ILE A 1001 -39.45 -44.87 26.75
CA ILE A 1001 -39.20 -43.59 26.10
C ILE A 1001 -38.03 -42.91 26.82
N VAL A 1002 -37.05 -42.45 26.04
CA VAL A 1002 -35.85 -41.75 26.54
C VAL A 1002 -35.88 -40.25 26.28
N ALA A 1003 -36.65 -39.79 25.28
CA ALA A 1003 -36.77 -38.38 24.96
C ALA A 1003 -38.06 -38.09 24.18
N LEU A 1004 -38.50 -36.84 24.24
CA LEU A 1004 -39.61 -36.28 23.48
C LEU A 1004 -39.20 -34.96 22.83
N ALA A 1005 -39.61 -34.77 21.60
CA ALA A 1005 -39.43 -33.51 20.87
C ALA A 1005 -40.71 -33.16 20.10
N ARG A 1006 -40.98 -31.87 19.96
CA ARG A 1006 -42.03 -31.36 19.06
C ARG A 1006 -41.57 -31.50 17.61
N ASN A 1007 -42.46 -31.95 16.72
CA ASN A 1007 -42.20 -31.91 15.28
C ASN A 1007 -42.30 -30.46 14.78
N ALA A 1008 -41.34 -30.05 13.95
CA ALA A 1008 -41.25 -28.69 13.41
C ALA A 1008 -41.91 -28.54 12.03
N ASP A 1009 -42.41 -29.63 11.42
CA ASP A 1009 -43.17 -29.58 10.16
C ASP A 1009 -44.57 -28.98 10.40
N GLU A 1010 -45.03 -28.11 9.50
CA GLU A 1010 -46.45 -27.71 9.47
C GLU A 1010 -47.31 -28.95 9.18
N PRO A 1011 -48.49 -29.09 9.83
CA PRO A 1011 -49.38 -30.21 9.58
C PRO A 1011 -49.76 -30.25 8.11
N ASP A 1012 -49.57 -31.40 7.45
CA ASP A 1012 -50.07 -31.62 6.09
C ASP A 1012 -51.60 -31.40 6.10
N GLU A 1013 -52.10 -30.50 5.25
CA GLU A 1013 -53.54 -30.16 5.10
C GLU A 1013 -54.43 -31.33 4.59
N GLN A 1014 -54.02 -32.60 4.76
CA GLN A 1014 -54.71 -33.76 4.18
C GLN A 1014 -55.20 -34.85 5.14
N ASP A 1015 -55.08 -34.71 6.46
CA ASP A 1015 -55.65 -35.67 7.42
C ASP A 1015 -56.80 -35.12 8.28
#